data_AF-A0A497QW73-F1
#
_entry.id   AF-A0A497QW73-F1
#
_cell.length_a   1.000
_cell.length_b   1.000
_cell.length_c   1.000
_cell.angle_alpha   90.00
_cell.angle_beta   90.00
_cell.angle_gamma   90.00
#
_symmetry.space_group_name_H-M   'P 1'
#
loop_
_entity.id
_entity.type
_entity.pdbx_description
1 polymer ?
#
loop_
_entity_poly.entity_id
_entity_poly.type
_entity_poly.pdbx_seq_one_letter_code
_entity_poly.pdbx_strand_id
1 'polypeptide(L)'
;MKKNLQIVLIGSFIFGTIGIIIGLYFSHLIQFPTKILDIALWIGFWVFWVGVINEGFHWVKNGKRSDWADLVIIAFLFITVFLITRDVLLSFVGAFSIYLLFGIEELKEYEILNKIVLISVITYNVIFVAGILDQIFQKDGLWQNIAFSFSFWLILILGFVFFGRKYIIVFRFMSVQYLTLLLYVVAWLVIATINYVASIDLKEWIYEALIITNLIVYAFSGPLINLLMGFHRENDPELNQMVREVAKEVGLDPNKIQVRFGKYPILNAMAYGAFWNMNMAIIAPDKETIPMNEMKGIIAHELGHLKQKHTLILTIISTIEILLFQLLQWPVTMYDYVFNKENMPFELWVFLVINFGISIFLYIIVRYLEGNADKIAKKSGYSSSISKGLYNLESFYATSHEVGLDATLLSDEKVTPNNQMLQYYSTAQYLNRMIVNPSRSILLSNFINSHPPSFHRIMIILNDQDVSSFRESLMPLVFLNRKKAREFSIQTNEARQKFMQLVNQKIEEKFHKNNIKEFNEHLKQKDYFTYKIGHSFAYLNIITGERWFGVLKSINYTENVTEPFEYGIEIVQKDGQKAMVKINPFACKEVQLAVGSQYKFKKEGILTLKNVNLETLYNPKSKKKVENDTYYKFIYTGVAEFIDLKGNIYNKPVFHTRFPIPVSLIKEYENQSIFLKKSGSFICLIPEKIQFNEENGKISISTHYFDETVALETSSDSKNYNLDSDSHVIKKEKLYFSVHNDKPETKKLETSFIQYLEKEKIRCIIVLKKAVNSEIDGFITELRYDEKSTNLITHVRIKSIFEEEMEISLKKIDGIFLNFPALIVQSKSEISLFTKVIDKFQTIFHPERIYS
;
A
#
# COMPACT_ATOMS: atom_id res chain seq x y z
N MET A 1 28.16 -5.12 -4.06
CA MET A 1 29.07 -6.25 -3.70
C MET A 1 29.74 -6.87 -4.94
N LYS A 2 31.03 -7.26 -4.88
CA LYS A 2 31.78 -7.85 -6.03
C LYS A 2 31.33 -9.29 -6.34
N LYS A 3 31.36 -9.69 -7.62
CA LYS A 3 30.92 -11.02 -8.10
C LYS A 3 31.62 -12.19 -7.40
N ASN A 4 32.93 -12.10 -7.19
CA ASN A 4 33.69 -13.15 -6.50
C ASN A 4 33.21 -13.35 -5.06
N LEU A 5 32.88 -12.26 -4.35
CA LEU A 5 32.34 -12.35 -2.99
C LEU A 5 30.93 -12.97 -2.98
N GLN A 6 30.10 -12.68 -3.98
CA GLN A 6 28.78 -13.32 -4.15
C GLN A 6 28.92 -14.84 -4.36
N ILE A 7 29.85 -15.27 -5.21
CA ILE A 7 30.14 -16.69 -5.46
C ILE A 7 30.62 -17.37 -4.18
N VAL A 8 31.56 -16.76 -3.46
CA VAL A 8 32.05 -17.28 -2.17
C VAL A 8 30.90 -17.40 -1.17
N LEU A 9 30.02 -16.41 -1.07
CA LEU A 9 28.88 -16.47 -0.15
C LEU A 9 27.89 -17.59 -0.48
N ILE A 10 27.60 -17.81 -1.77
CA ILE A 10 26.73 -18.91 -2.20
C ILE A 10 27.41 -20.26 -1.97
N GLY A 11 28.70 -20.36 -2.27
CA GLY A 11 29.49 -21.55 -1.96
C GLY A 11 29.47 -21.86 -0.46
N SER A 12 29.79 -20.88 0.38
CA SER A 12 29.73 -20.99 1.84
C SER A 12 28.33 -21.33 2.35
N PHE A 13 27.27 -20.79 1.73
CA PHE A 13 25.89 -21.15 2.06
C PHE A 13 25.62 -22.63 1.75
N ILE A 14 25.95 -23.11 0.55
CA ILE A 14 25.73 -24.49 0.13
C ILE A 14 26.50 -25.47 1.03
N PHE A 15 27.82 -25.28 1.15
CA PHE A 15 28.66 -26.16 1.96
C PHE A 15 28.34 -26.05 3.44
N GLY A 16 28.08 -24.84 3.94
CA GLY A 16 27.74 -24.60 5.34
C GLY A 16 26.41 -25.25 5.73
N THR A 17 25.36 -25.08 4.92
CA THR A 17 24.05 -25.69 5.19
C THR A 17 24.10 -27.22 5.13
N ILE A 18 24.73 -27.80 4.10
CA ILE A 18 24.92 -29.25 4.01
C ILE A 18 25.75 -29.76 5.20
N GLY A 19 26.85 -29.08 5.53
CA GLY A 19 27.71 -29.43 6.66
C GLY A 19 26.98 -29.39 8.00
N ILE A 20 26.15 -28.37 8.24
CA ILE A 20 25.31 -28.26 9.44
C ILE A 20 24.29 -29.40 9.49
N ILE A 21 23.57 -29.69 8.40
CA ILE A 21 22.57 -30.76 8.38
C ILE A 21 23.22 -32.12 8.64
N ILE A 22 24.36 -32.39 8.00
CA ILE A 22 25.14 -33.62 8.20
C ILE A 22 25.63 -33.71 9.65
N GLY A 23 26.17 -32.62 10.20
CA GLY A 23 26.62 -32.55 11.59
C GLY A 23 25.48 -32.83 12.58
N LEU A 24 24.32 -32.20 12.38
CA LEU A 24 23.13 -32.39 13.21
C LEU A 24 22.55 -33.81 13.11
N TYR A 25 22.65 -34.44 11.94
CA TYR A 25 22.27 -35.83 11.74
C TYR A 25 23.20 -36.79 12.49
N PHE A 26 24.52 -36.61 12.36
CA PHE A 26 25.50 -37.44 13.06
C PHE A 26 25.51 -37.23 14.57
N SER A 27 25.16 -36.04 15.05
CA SER A 27 24.98 -35.77 16.47
C SER A 27 23.62 -36.25 17.02
N HIS A 28 22.83 -36.98 16.22
CA HIS A 28 21.49 -37.45 16.55
C HIS A 28 20.50 -36.35 16.99
N LEU A 29 20.79 -35.09 16.68
CA LEU A 29 19.90 -33.96 16.96
C LEU A 29 18.75 -33.86 15.94
N ILE A 30 18.96 -34.40 14.74
CA ILE A 30 17.93 -34.55 13.69
C ILE A 30 17.80 -36.03 13.33
N GLN A 31 16.58 -36.56 13.41
CA GLN A 31 16.24 -37.93 12.97
C GLN A 31 15.54 -37.91 11.60
N PHE A 32 15.59 -39.04 10.89
CA PHE A 32 14.81 -39.19 9.65
C PHE A 32 13.32 -39.01 9.94
N PRO A 33 12.61 -38.14 9.18
CA PRO A 33 11.23 -37.82 9.47
C PRO A 33 10.34 -39.04 9.24
N THR A 34 9.68 -39.52 10.30
CA THR A 34 8.74 -40.66 10.24
C THR A 34 7.28 -40.21 10.14
N LYS A 35 6.96 -38.97 10.55
CA LYS A 35 5.62 -38.39 10.45
C LYS A 35 5.43 -37.66 9.12
N ILE A 36 4.22 -37.72 8.56
CA ILE A 36 3.85 -37.06 7.30
C ILE A 36 4.16 -35.56 7.32
N LEU A 37 3.88 -34.89 8.45
CA LEU A 37 4.15 -33.45 8.60
C LEU A 37 5.66 -33.15 8.53
N ASP A 38 6.50 -33.96 9.19
CA ASP A 38 7.94 -33.79 9.15
C ASP A 38 8.49 -34.04 7.74
N ILE A 39 7.95 -35.03 7.03
CA ILE A 39 8.31 -35.29 5.63
C ILE A 39 7.96 -34.06 4.76
N ALA A 40 6.77 -33.49 4.93
CA ALA A 40 6.35 -32.29 4.19
C ALA A 40 7.25 -31.07 4.49
N LEU A 41 7.66 -30.88 5.76
CA LEU A 41 8.56 -29.80 6.15
C LEU A 41 9.96 -29.96 5.56
N TRP A 42 10.51 -31.18 5.56
CA TRP A 42 11.79 -31.46 4.92
C TRP A 42 11.73 -31.28 3.40
N ILE A 43 10.64 -31.67 2.75
CA ILE A 43 10.41 -31.38 1.33
C ILE A 43 10.38 -29.86 1.12
N GLY A 44 9.63 -29.13 1.93
CA GLY A 44 9.57 -27.66 1.89
C GLY A 44 10.96 -27.03 2.04
N PHE A 45 11.73 -27.47 3.03
CA PHE A 45 13.10 -27.02 3.27
C PHE A 45 13.96 -27.18 2.01
N TRP A 46 14.01 -28.36 1.42
CA TRP A 46 14.82 -28.60 0.22
C TRP A 46 14.35 -27.79 -0.99
N VAL A 47 13.03 -27.62 -1.17
CA VAL A 47 12.47 -26.78 -2.23
C VAL A 47 12.92 -25.32 -2.07
N PHE A 48 12.80 -24.75 -0.87
CA PHE A 48 13.21 -23.37 -0.63
C PHE A 48 14.72 -23.20 -0.59
N TRP A 49 15.48 -24.21 -0.15
CA TRP A 49 16.95 -24.22 -0.21
C TRP A 49 17.45 -24.18 -1.66
N VAL A 50 16.90 -25.01 -2.54
CA VAL A 50 17.17 -24.94 -4.00
C VAL A 50 16.73 -23.59 -4.55
N GLY A 51 15.62 -23.03 -4.05
CA GLY A 51 15.17 -21.68 -4.34
C GLY A 51 16.22 -20.62 -4.03
N VAL A 52 16.75 -20.60 -2.80
CA VAL A 52 17.79 -19.65 -2.37
C VAL A 52 19.05 -19.79 -3.21
N ILE A 53 19.46 -21.02 -3.54
CA ILE A 53 20.61 -21.27 -4.43
C ILE A 53 20.35 -20.69 -5.82
N ASN A 54 19.17 -20.94 -6.39
CA ASN A 54 18.80 -20.40 -7.69
C ASN A 54 18.78 -18.86 -7.67
N GLU A 55 18.23 -18.24 -6.63
CA GLU A 55 18.24 -16.78 -6.44
C GLU A 55 19.66 -16.24 -6.26
N GLY A 56 20.52 -16.98 -5.56
CA GLY A 56 21.95 -16.69 -5.44
C GLY A 56 22.66 -16.72 -6.80
N PHE A 57 22.49 -17.77 -7.60
CA PHE A 57 23.06 -17.86 -8.94
C PHE A 57 22.54 -16.74 -9.85
N HIS A 58 21.24 -16.42 -9.76
CA HIS A 58 20.66 -15.27 -10.45
C HIS A 58 21.33 -13.96 -10.00
N TRP A 59 21.55 -13.77 -8.71
CA TRP A 59 22.23 -12.59 -8.17
C TRP A 59 23.70 -12.48 -8.59
N VAL A 60 24.42 -13.59 -8.71
CA VAL A 60 25.79 -13.62 -9.26
C VAL A 60 25.82 -13.30 -10.75
N LYS A 61 24.87 -13.86 -11.52
CA LYS A 61 24.81 -13.71 -12.98
C LYS A 61 24.38 -12.29 -13.36
N ASN A 62 23.29 -11.82 -12.78
CA ASN A 62 22.62 -10.58 -13.18
C ASN A 62 22.97 -9.41 -12.26
N GLY A 63 23.68 -9.67 -11.16
CA GLY A 63 24.10 -8.64 -10.24
C GLY A 63 23.03 -8.08 -9.30
N LYS A 64 21.76 -8.47 -9.47
CA LYS A 64 20.61 -8.08 -8.63
C LYS A 64 19.78 -9.32 -8.25
N ARG A 65 19.16 -9.27 -7.08
CA ARG A 65 18.17 -10.25 -6.63
C ARG A 65 16.94 -10.20 -7.54
N SER A 66 16.21 -11.30 -7.69
CA SER A 66 14.91 -11.22 -8.35
C SER A 66 13.90 -10.52 -7.44
N ASP A 67 12.78 -10.08 -8.04
CA ASP A 67 11.70 -9.40 -7.31
C ASP A 67 11.06 -10.29 -6.21
N TRP A 68 11.35 -11.60 -6.20
CA TRP A 68 10.80 -12.58 -5.25
C TRP A 68 11.85 -13.20 -4.34
N ALA A 69 13.11 -12.82 -4.48
CA ALA A 69 14.21 -13.40 -3.71
C ALA A 69 13.98 -13.26 -2.20
N ASP A 70 13.47 -12.13 -1.75
CA ASP A 70 13.27 -11.83 -0.33
C ASP A 70 12.25 -12.77 0.30
N LEU A 71 11.14 -13.04 -0.39
CA LEU A 71 10.13 -14.00 0.08
C LEU A 71 10.71 -15.43 0.15
N VAL A 72 11.49 -15.82 -0.86
CA VAL A 72 12.14 -17.15 -0.90
C VAL A 72 13.13 -17.29 0.27
N ILE A 73 13.92 -16.25 0.56
CA ILE A 73 14.87 -16.24 1.68
C ILE A 73 14.13 -16.28 3.02
N ILE A 74 13.10 -15.46 3.22
CA ILE A 74 12.32 -15.43 4.46
C ILE A 74 11.65 -16.78 4.70
N ALA A 75 11.04 -17.39 3.67
CA ALA A 75 10.40 -18.70 3.78
C ALA A 75 11.42 -19.80 4.09
N PHE A 76 12.60 -19.78 3.45
CA PHE A 76 13.69 -20.69 3.77
C PHE A 76 14.12 -20.56 5.22
N LEU A 77 14.38 -19.33 5.69
CA LEU A 77 14.81 -19.08 7.07
C LEU A 77 13.74 -19.51 8.08
N PHE A 78 12.46 -19.23 7.81
CA PHE A 78 11.34 -19.67 8.64
C PHE A 78 11.32 -21.19 8.80
N ILE A 79 11.34 -21.94 7.69
CA ILE A 79 11.31 -23.41 7.72
C ILE A 79 12.57 -23.95 8.43
N THR A 80 13.73 -23.33 8.20
CA THR A 80 15.00 -23.75 8.82
C THR A 80 14.94 -23.62 10.34
N VAL A 81 14.52 -22.45 10.84
CA VAL A 81 14.37 -22.23 12.28
C VAL A 81 13.31 -23.18 12.84
N PHE A 82 12.18 -23.35 12.15
CA PHE A 82 11.09 -24.22 12.59
C PHE A 82 11.49 -25.68 12.72
N LEU A 83 12.31 -26.20 11.79
CA LEU A 83 12.81 -27.58 11.86
C LEU A 83 13.64 -27.84 13.13
N ILE A 84 14.36 -26.84 13.60
CA ILE A 84 15.24 -26.93 14.78
C ILE A 84 14.44 -26.69 16.06
N THR A 85 13.62 -25.63 16.10
CA THR A 85 13.01 -25.14 17.35
C THR A 85 11.62 -25.71 17.60
N ARG A 86 10.91 -26.12 16.53
CA ARG A 86 9.49 -26.51 16.55
C ARG A 86 8.56 -25.42 17.12
N ASP A 87 9.04 -24.19 17.21
CA ASP A 87 8.31 -23.02 17.70
C ASP A 87 8.00 -22.08 16.52
N VAL A 88 6.71 -21.85 16.28
CA VAL A 88 6.21 -21.01 15.18
C VAL A 88 6.61 -19.54 15.37
N LEU A 89 6.49 -19.00 16.58
CA LEU A 89 6.82 -17.62 16.89
C LEU A 89 8.32 -17.37 16.73
N LEU A 90 9.14 -18.25 17.29
CA LEU A 90 10.59 -18.16 17.18
C LEU A 90 11.05 -18.27 15.72
N SER A 91 10.32 -19.03 14.89
CA SER A 91 10.58 -19.15 13.46
C SER A 91 10.29 -17.89 12.68
N PHE A 92 9.16 -17.22 12.96
CA PHE A 92 8.85 -15.93 12.35
C PHE A 92 9.87 -14.87 12.77
N VAL A 93 10.09 -14.72 14.08
CA VAL A 93 11.02 -13.72 14.62
C VAL A 93 12.43 -13.99 14.11
N GLY A 94 12.90 -15.24 14.13
CA GLY A 94 14.23 -15.62 13.64
C GLY A 94 14.42 -15.34 12.14
N ALA A 95 13.42 -15.65 11.32
CA ALA A 95 13.47 -15.37 9.89
C ALA A 95 13.63 -13.86 9.60
N PHE A 96 12.81 -13.02 10.24
CA PHE A 96 12.93 -11.57 10.09
C PHE A 96 14.20 -11.01 10.74
N SER A 97 14.61 -11.54 11.89
CA SER A 97 15.84 -11.17 12.61
C SER A 97 17.08 -11.32 11.73
N ILE A 98 17.19 -12.46 11.02
CA ILE A 98 18.32 -12.74 10.13
C ILE A 98 18.18 -11.94 8.83
N TYR A 99 16.98 -11.89 8.24
CA TYR A 99 16.75 -11.21 6.96
C TYR A 99 17.01 -9.69 7.04
N LEU A 100 16.52 -9.03 8.08
CA LEU A 100 16.62 -7.58 8.22
C LEU A 100 18.06 -7.08 8.48
N LEU A 101 19.00 -7.95 8.85
CA LEU A 101 20.43 -7.59 8.92
C LEU A 101 20.96 -7.12 7.56
N PHE A 102 20.48 -7.72 6.46
CA PHE A 102 20.83 -7.27 5.11
C PHE A 102 20.16 -5.92 4.78
N GLY A 103 18.95 -5.69 5.30
CA GLY A 103 18.20 -4.44 5.12
C GLY A 103 18.89 -3.21 5.72
N ILE A 104 19.72 -3.38 6.76
CA ILE A 104 20.47 -2.26 7.37
C ILE A 104 21.42 -1.62 6.35
N GLU A 105 22.21 -2.41 5.62
CA GLU A 105 23.16 -1.86 4.65
C GLU A 105 22.43 -1.38 3.39
N GLU A 106 21.38 -2.08 2.95
CA GLU A 106 20.57 -1.69 1.79
C GLU A 106 19.90 -0.33 1.97
N LEU A 107 19.42 -0.04 3.18
CA LEU A 107 18.67 1.17 3.48
C LEU A 107 19.50 2.24 4.17
N LYS A 108 20.83 2.08 4.26
CA LYS A 108 21.76 2.98 4.95
C LYS A 108 21.71 4.44 4.51
N GLU A 109 21.37 4.68 3.25
CA GLU A 109 21.23 6.03 2.69
C GLU A 109 19.87 6.69 3.03
N TYR A 110 18.89 5.94 3.57
CA TYR A 110 17.59 6.44 3.98
C TYR A 110 17.59 6.77 5.47
N GLU A 111 17.64 8.05 5.82
CA GLU A 111 17.83 8.48 7.23
C GLU A 111 16.80 7.89 8.21
N ILE A 112 15.51 7.94 7.86
CA ILE A 112 14.43 7.51 8.76
C ILE A 112 14.23 6.00 8.66
N LEU A 113 14.15 5.46 7.44
CA LEU A 113 13.88 4.05 7.23
C LEU A 113 15.01 3.16 7.77
N ASN A 114 16.27 3.59 7.64
CA ASN A 114 17.41 2.89 8.24
C ASN A 114 17.27 2.74 9.76
N LYS A 115 16.89 3.83 10.45
CA LYS A 115 16.69 3.84 11.91
C LYS A 115 15.53 2.92 12.32
N ILE A 116 14.43 2.93 11.56
CA ILE A 116 13.29 2.02 11.80
C ILE A 116 13.73 0.56 11.66
N VAL A 117 14.44 0.22 10.58
CA VAL A 117 14.96 -1.14 10.37
C VAL A 117 15.92 -1.55 11.48
N LEU A 118 16.78 -0.65 11.95
CA LEU A 118 17.70 -0.92 13.05
C LEU A 118 16.96 -1.21 14.36
N ILE A 119 15.90 -0.47 14.67
CA ILE A 119 15.01 -0.75 15.81
C ILE A 119 14.41 -2.16 15.70
N SER A 120 13.87 -2.52 14.53
CA SER A 120 13.30 -3.84 14.28
C SER A 120 14.34 -4.96 14.42
N VAL A 121 15.54 -4.78 13.85
CA VAL A 121 16.63 -5.76 13.94
C VAL A 121 17.04 -5.98 15.38
N ILE A 122 17.30 -4.91 16.16
CA ILE A 122 17.69 -5.05 17.57
C ILE A 122 16.60 -5.79 18.35
N THR A 123 15.34 -5.40 18.15
CA THR A 123 14.20 -5.98 18.87
C THR A 123 14.03 -7.47 18.54
N TYR A 124 14.02 -7.83 17.25
CA TYR A 124 13.87 -9.23 16.84
C TYR A 124 15.07 -10.09 17.24
N ASN A 125 16.29 -9.56 17.20
CA ASN A 125 17.46 -10.32 17.65
C ASN A 125 17.42 -10.58 19.16
N VAL A 126 16.95 -9.63 19.97
CA VAL A 126 16.77 -9.86 21.43
C VAL A 126 15.79 -11.01 21.69
N ILE A 127 14.63 -11.02 21.02
CA ILE A 127 13.66 -12.11 21.14
C ILE A 127 14.22 -13.43 20.60
N PHE A 128 14.87 -13.40 19.44
CA PHE A 128 15.39 -14.59 18.78
C PHE A 128 16.50 -15.27 19.60
N VAL A 129 17.47 -14.49 20.10
CA VAL A 129 18.53 -15.01 20.97
C VAL A 129 17.93 -15.56 22.26
N ALA A 130 16.96 -14.87 22.86
CA ALA A 130 16.28 -15.36 24.06
C ALA A 130 15.60 -16.72 23.84
N GLY A 131 14.90 -16.91 22.72
CA GLY A 131 14.30 -18.21 22.38
C GLY A 131 15.32 -19.30 22.04
N ILE A 132 16.46 -18.95 21.43
CA ILE A 132 17.56 -19.92 21.26
C ILE A 132 18.10 -20.36 22.62
N LEU A 133 18.29 -19.43 23.57
CA LEU A 133 18.75 -19.75 24.91
C LEU A 133 17.75 -20.66 25.65
N ASP A 134 16.45 -20.40 25.50
CA ASP A 134 15.41 -21.29 26.04
C ASP A 134 15.58 -22.74 25.54
N GLN A 135 15.79 -22.92 24.24
CA GLN A 135 16.01 -24.24 23.65
C GLN A 135 17.30 -24.91 24.17
N ILE A 136 18.41 -24.16 24.26
CA ILE A 136 19.70 -24.68 24.73
C ILE A 136 19.62 -25.10 26.21
N PHE A 137 18.99 -24.28 27.04
CA PHE A 137 18.89 -24.53 28.49
C PHE A 137 17.63 -25.29 28.91
N GLN A 138 16.87 -25.81 27.93
CA GLN A 138 15.61 -26.53 28.13
C GLN A 138 14.65 -25.76 29.06
N LYS A 139 14.62 -24.44 28.91
CA LYS A 139 13.65 -23.58 29.56
C LYS A 139 12.45 -23.50 28.65
N ASP A 140 11.28 -23.79 29.22
CA ASP A 140 10.04 -23.69 28.49
C ASP A 140 9.69 -22.20 28.28
N GLY A 141 10.19 -21.59 27.20
CA GLY A 141 9.85 -20.23 26.75
C GLY A 141 10.07 -19.09 27.76
N LEU A 142 10.88 -19.28 28.81
CA LEU A 142 11.04 -18.29 29.88
C LEU A 142 11.65 -17.00 29.35
N TRP A 143 12.80 -17.08 28.70
CA TRP A 143 13.51 -15.92 28.18
C TRP A 143 12.79 -15.33 26.97
N GLN A 144 12.24 -16.16 26.09
CA GLN A 144 11.49 -15.75 24.91
C GLN A 144 10.24 -14.98 25.28
N ASN A 145 9.45 -15.48 26.24
CA ASN A 145 8.23 -14.80 26.68
C ASN A 145 8.57 -13.46 27.32
N ILE A 146 9.60 -13.39 28.17
CA ILE A 146 10.08 -12.11 28.74
C ILE A 146 10.49 -11.16 27.61
N ALA A 147 11.36 -11.60 26.71
CA ALA A 147 11.87 -10.77 25.62
C ALA A 147 10.74 -10.27 24.72
N PHE A 148 9.78 -11.13 24.37
CA PHE A 148 8.63 -10.76 23.54
C PHE A 148 7.70 -9.79 24.27
N SER A 149 7.28 -10.10 25.50
CA SER A 149 6.35 -9.28 26.27
C SER A 149 6.90 -7.89 26.59
N PHE A 150 8.22 -7.76 26.72
CA PHE A 150 8.88 -6.47 26.93
C PHE A 150 9.47 -5.84 25.66
N SER A 151 9.36 -6.49 24.50
CA SER A 151 9.90 -5.99 23.23
C SER A 151 9.32 -4.64 22.82
N PHE A 152 8.06 -4.41 23.15
CA PHE A 152 7.39 -3.14 22.92
C PHE A 152 8.08 -1.97 23.66
N TRP A 153 8.46 -2.19 24.93
CA TRP A 153 9.22 -1.19 25.71
C TRP A 153 10.61 -0.95 25.14
N LEU A 154 11.26 -2.00 24.64
CA LEU A 154 12.53 -1.88 23.93
C LEU A 154 12.38 -1.02 22.67
N ILE A 155 11.34 -1.24 21.86
CA ILE A 155 11.05 -0.40 20.68
C ILE A 155 10.88 1.07 21.08
N LEU A 156 10.16 1.36 22.17
CA LEU A 156 9.98 2.72 22.67
C LEU A 156 11.32 3.37 23.06
N ILE A 157 12.14 2.67 23.85
CA ILE A 157 13.46 3.16 24.28
C ILE A 157 14.33 3.43 23.05
N LEU A 158 14.40 2.47 22.11
CA LEU A 158 15.19 2.62 20.89
C LEU A 158 14.66 3.76 20.01
N GLY A 159 13.35 3.99 19.96
CA GLY A 159 12.74 5.14 19.30
C GLY A 159 13.31 6.47 19.83
N PHE A 160 13.40 6.62 21.15
CA PHE A 160 14.07 7.79 21.76
C PHE A 160 15.58 7.83 21.49
N VAL A 161 16.27 6.69 21.49
CA VAL A 161 17.70 6.62 21.18
C VAL A 161 18.00 7.09 19.75
N PHE A 162 17.20 6.66 18.77
CA PHE A 162 17.46 6.95 17.34
C PHE A 162 16.88 8.28 16.85
N PHE A 163 15.74 8.71 17.37
CA PHE A 163 15.04 9.91 16.92
C PHE A 163 15.06 11.06 17.94
N GLY A 164 15.53 10.83 19.16
CA GLY A 164 15.65 11.86 20.19
C GLY A 164 14.31 12.52 20.51
N ARG A 165 14.30 13.85 20.60
CA ARG A 165 13.10 14.64 20.91
C ARG A 165 11.99 14.52 19.85
N LYS A 166 12.31 14.15 18.60
CA LYS A 166 11.31 14.00 17.54
C LYS A 166 10.33 12.87 17.85
N TYR A 167 10.81 11.83 18.52
CA TYR A 167 9.97 10.70 18.94
C TYR A 167 8.94 11.07 20.00
N ILE A 168 9.11 12.20 20.72
CA ILE A 168 8.16 12.66 21.74
C ILE A 168 6.75 12.79 21.16
N ILE A 169 6.61 13.31 19.94
CA ILE A 169 5.29 13.50 19.34
C ILE A 169 4.61 12.15 19.10
N VAL A 170 5.32 11.18 18.51
CA VAL A 170 4.83 9.81 18.30
C VAL A 170 4.49 9.15 19.64
N PHE A 171 5.36 9.29 20.63
CA PHE A 171 5.14 8.78 21.98
C PHE A 171 3.89 9.37 22.64
N ARG A 172 3.66 10.68 22.50
CA ARG A 172 2.50 11.36 23.10
C ARG A 172 1.19 10.83 22.54
N PHE A 173 1.06 10.71 21.22
CA PHE A 173 -0.19 10.22 20.59
C PHE A 173 -0.60 8.82 21.05
N MET A 174 0.35 8.00 21.46
CA MET A 174 0.12 6.62 21.88
C MET A 174 0.28 6.41 23.40
N SER A 175 0.53 7.49 24.14
CA SER A 175 0.94 7.47 25.54
C SER A 175 -0.09 6.85 26.49
N VAL A 176 -1.39 6.96 26.18
CA VAL A 176 -2.46 6.39 27.01
C VAL A 176 -2.42 4.87 26.96
N GLN A 177 -2.29 4.28 25.77
CA GLN A 177 -2.18 2.83 25.61
C GLN A 177 -0.92 2.32 26.32
N TYR A 178 0.19 3.06 26.20
CA TYR A 178 1.45 2.69 26.84
C TYR A 178 1.34 2.76 28.36
N LEU A 179 0.68 3.79 28.91
CA LEU A 179 0.44 3.86 30.33
C LEU A 179 -0.43 2.71 30.83
N THR A 180 -1.53 2.39 30.15
CA THR A 180 -2.37 1.24 30.53
C THR A 180 -1.53 -0.03 30.55
N LEU A 181 -0.70 -0.25 29.54
CA LEU A 181 0.22 -1.38 29.47
C LEU A 181 1.24 -1.37 30.62
N LEU A 182 1.78 -0.20 30.98
CA LEU A 182 2.68 -0.05 32.12
C LEU A 182 2.00 -0.41 33.43
N LEU A 183 0.76 0.07 33.62
CA LEU A 183 -0.02 -0.21 34.83
C LEU A 183 -0.37 -1.69 34.93
N TYR A 184 -0.58 -2.38 33.81
CA TYR A 184 -0.72 -3.84 33.79
C TYR A 184 0.56 -4.56 34.23
N VAL A 185 1.73 -4.09 33.80
CA VAL A 185 3.01 -4.60 34.31
C VAL A 185 3.12 -4.36 35.81
N VAL A 186 2.77 -3.16 36.28
CA VAL A 186 2.80 -2.83 37.71
C VAL A 186 1.85 -3.71 38.51
N ALA A 187 0.63 -3.96 38.02
CA ALA A 187 -0.32 -4.86 38.66
C ALA A 187 0.25 -6.27 38.81
N TRP A 188 0.86 -6.80 37.74
CA TRP A 188 1.57 -8.08 37.79
C TRP A 188 2.74 -8.10 38.78
N LEU A 189 3.57 -7.05 38.79
CA LEU A 189 4.70 -6.94 39.71
C LEU A 189 4.24 -6.90 41.17
N VAL A 190 3.15 -6.20 41.48
CA VAL A 190 2.56 -6.15 42.82
C VAL A 190 2.10 -7.55 43.24
N ILE A 191 1.34 -8.26 42.40
CA ILE A 191 0.86 -9.62 42.69
C ILE A 191 2.02 -10.58 42.86
N ALA A 192 3.00 -10.55 41.95
CA ALA A 192 4.18 -11.41 42.02
C ALA A 192 5.01 -11.16 43.29
N THR A 193 5.16 -9.89 43.70
CA THR A 193 5.87 -9.52 44.93
C THR A 193 5.13 -10.01 46.16
N ILE A 194 3.80 -9.82 46.24
CA ILE A 194 3.02 -10.32 47.37
C ILE A 194 3.08 -11.84 47.45
N ASN A 195 2.96 -12.54 46.31
CA ASN A 195 3.07 -13.99 46.29
C ASN A 195 4.44 -14.46 46.81
N TYR A 196 5.52 -13.83 46.35
CA TYR A 196 6.87 -14.13 46.81
C TYR A 196 7.09 -13.84 48.31
N VAL A 197 6.64 -12.68 48.79
CA VAL A 197 6.91 -12.22 50.17
C VAL A 197 5.95 -12.84 51.20
N ALA A 198 4.66 -12.91 50.89
CA ALA A 198 3.63 -13.38 51.80
C ALA A 198 3.33 -14.88 51.66
N SER A 199 3.85 -15.55 50.62
CA SER A 199 3.52 -16.95 50.27
C SER A 199 2.02 -17.19 50.07
N ILE A 200 1.29 -16.16 49.61
CA ILE A 200 -0.14 -16.22 49.28
C ILE A 200 -0.26 -16.21 47.76
N ASP A 201 -0.87 -17.26 47.18
CA ASP A 201 -1.09 -17.28 45.74
C ASP A 201 -2.26 -16.36 45.36
N LEU A 202 -1.91 -15.15 44.88
CA LEU A 202 -2.85 -14.15 44.41
C LEU A 202 -2.93 -14.07 42.88
N LYS A 203 -2.34 -15.03 42.15
CA LYS A 203 -2.29 -14.97 40.68
C LYS A 203 -3.68 -14.96 40.04
N GLU A 204 -4.66 -15.64 40.65
CA GLU A 204 -6.05 -15.63 40.19
C GLU A 204 -6.72 -14.25 40.29
N TRP A 205 -6.23 -13.37 41.17
CA TRP A 205 -6.77 -12.01 41.37
C TRP A 205 -6.26 -11.00 40.32
N ILE A 206 -5.47 -11.44 39.34
CA ILE A 206 -4.97 -10.56 38.29
C ILE A 206 -6.12 -9.94 37.49
N TYR A 207 -7.18 -10.70 37.20
CA TYR A 207 -8.30 -10.22 36.40
C TYR A 207 -8.97 -9.01 37.06
N GLU A 208 -9.22 -9.09 38.37
CA GLU A 208 -9.77 -8.00 39.18
C GLU A 208 -8.80 -6.81 39.23
N ALA A 209 -7.49 -7.06 39.39
CA ALA A 209 -6.49 -6.00 39.39
C ALA A 209 -6.43 -5.25 38.04
N LEU A 210 -6.55 -5.94 36.92
CA LEU A 210 -6.58 -5.33 35.58
C LEU A 210 -7.88 -4.56 35.34
N ILE A 211 -9.03 -5.07 35.80
CA ILE A 211 -10.31 -4.36 35.76
C ILE A 211 -10.23 -3.07 36.59
N ILE A 212 -9.73 -3.15 37.82
CA ILE A 212 -9.53 -1.97 38.69
C ILE A 212 -8.60 -0.97 38.00
N THR A 213 -7.52 -1.44 37.39
CA THR A 213 -6.60 -0.60 36.62
C THR A 213 -7.31 0.14 35.50
N ASN A 214 -8.15 -0.54 34.71
CA ASN A 214 -8.94 0.08 33.64
C ASN A 214 -9.90 1.15 34.16
N LEU A 215 -10.56 0.88 35.29
CA LEU A 215 -11.47 1.83 35.93
C LEU A 215 -10.73 3.06 36.46
N ILE A 216 -9.55 2.88 37.03
CA ILE A 216 -8.67 3.98 37.47
C ILE A 216 -8.24 4.81 36.26
N VAL A 217 -7.73 4.18 35.20
CA VAL A 217 -7.32 4.88 33.96
C VAL A 217 -8.49 5.68 33.38
N TYR A 218 -9.69 5.09 33.32
CA TYR A 218 -10.89 5.80 32.88
C TYR A 218 -11.22 7.00 33.78
N ALA A 219 -11.24 6.80 35.11
CA ALA A 219 -11.60 7.84 36.08
C ALA A 219 -10.64 9.03 36.05
N PHE A 220 -9.35 8.78 35.85
CA PHE A 220 -8.29 9.81 35.80
C PHE A 220 -7.86 10.19 34.38
N SER A 221 -8.55 9.69 33.34
CA SER A 221 -8.18 9.91 31.93
C SER A 221 -8.06 11.39 31.56
N GLY A 222 -8.90 12.27 32.11
CA GLY A 222 -8.85 13.72 31.86
C GLY A 222 -7.51 14.36 32.27
N PRO A 223 -7.17 14.38 33.56
CA PRO A 223 -5.87 14.89 34.03
C PRO A 223 -4.68 14.18 33.39
N LEU A 224 -4.80 12.86 33.19
CA LEU A 224 -3.73 12.05 32.62
C LEU A 224 -3.40 12.43 31.17
N ILE A 225 -4.42 12.55 30.32
CA ILE A 225 -4.23 12.94 28.92
C ILE A 225 -3.70 14.36 28.85
N ASN A 226 -4.16 15.28 29.71
CA ASN A 226 -3.59 16.63 29.78
C ASN A 226 -2.07 16.60 30.04
N LEU A 227 -1.64 15.78 31.00
CA LEU A 227 -0.22 15.64 31.33
C LEU A 227 0.58 14.99 30.17
N LEU A 228 0.12 13.83 29.69
CA LEU A 228 0.85 13.04 28.70
C LEU A 228 0.92 13.76 27.35
N MET A 229 -0.18 14.37 26.91
CA MET A 229 -0.24 15.13 25.66
C MET A 229 0.25 16.57 25.82
N GLY A 230 0.65 17.00 27.02
CA GLY A 230 1.04 18.39 27.28
C GLY A 230 -0.04 19.40 26.86
N PHE A 231 -1.31 19.06 27.08
CA PHE A 231 -2.42 19.97 26.80
C PHE A 231 -2.59 20.96 27.93
N HIS A 232 -2.76 22.22 27.57
CA HIS A 232 -2.95 23.31 28.51
C HIS A 232 -4.35 23.88 28.41
N ARG A 233 -4.85 24.47 29.50
CA ARG A 233 -6.14 25.15 29.51
C ARG A 233 -6.10 26.32 28.55
N GLU A 234 -7.11 26.44 27.71
CA GLU A 234 -7.20 27.51 26.71
C GLU A 234 -8.19 28.59 27.16
N ASN A 235 -7.75 29.86 27.08
CA ASN A 235 -8.54 31.02 27.47
C ASN A 235 -8.89 31.93 26.29
N ASP A 236 -8.41 31.62 25.08
CA ASP A 236 -8.79 32.29 23.84
C ASP A 236 -10.33 32.36 23.71
N PRO A 237 -10.93 33.59 23.71
CA PRO A 237 -12.37 33.76 23.62
C PRO A 237 -12.98 33.17 22.35
N GLU A 238 -12.28 33.23 21.22
CA GLU A 238 -12.81 32.80 19.92
C GLU A 238 -12.90 31.28 19.85
N LEU A 239 -11.81 30.58 20.24
CA LEU A 239 -11.81 29.11 20.31
C LEU A 239 -12.80 28.59 21.36
N ASN A 240 -12.88 29.25 22.52
CA ASN A 240 -13.84 28.90 23.55
C ASN A 240 -15.29 29.10 23.08
N GLN A 241 -15.56 30.21 22.39
CA GLN A 241 -16.88 30.47 21.82
C GLN A 241 -17.25 29.40 20.79
N MET A 242 -16.33 29.06 19.87
CA MET A 242 -16.55 28.02 18.87
C MET A 242 -16.93 26.67 19.50
N VAL A 243 -16.15 26.20 20.49
CA VAL A 243 -16.44 24.93 21.16
C VAL A 243 -17.80 25.00 21.87
N ARG A 244 -18.13 26.13 22.50
CA ARG A 244 -19.41 26.31 23.19
C ARG A 244 -20.62 26.32 22.24
N GLU A 245 -20.48 26.96 21.09
CA GLU A 245 -21.49 26.95 20.02
C GLU A 245 -21.76 25.53 19.54
N VAL A 246 -20.69 24.83 19.12
CA VAL A 246 -20.79 23.46 18.61
C VAL A 246 -21.32 22.51 19.68
N ALA A 247 -20.89 22.65 20.94
CA ALA A 247 -21.40 21.85 22.05
C ALA A 247 -22.91 21.98 22.23
N LYS A 248 -23.42 23.21 22.15
CA LYS A 248 -24.86 23.48 22.26
C LYS A 248 -25.64 22.81 21.13
N GLU A 249 -25.13 22.89 19.90
CA GLU A 249 -25.75 22.29 18.71
C GLU A 249 -25.65 20.76 18.69
N VAL A 250 -24.59 20.19 19.26
CA VAL A 250 -24.47 18.75 19.53
C VAL A 250 -25.41 18.33 20.67
N GLY A 251 -25.89 19.26 21.51
CA GLY A 251 -26.80 18.99 22.63
C GLY A 251 -26.08 18.60 23.92
N LEU A 252 -24.87 19.11 24.13
CA LEU A 252 -24.13 19.07 25.38
C LEU A 252 -24.25 20.41 26.11
N ASP A 253 -24.09 20.37 27.44
CA ASP A 253 -23.93 21.59 28.26
C ASP A 253 -22.52 22.16 28.05
N PRO A 254 -22.37 23.34 27.41
CA PRO A 254 -21.07 23.92 27.13
C PRO A 254 -20.23 24.21 28.38
N ASN A 255 -20.86 24.40 29.54
CA ASN A 255 -20.16 24.71 30.79
C ASN A 255 -19.44 23.50 31.39
N LYS A 256 -19.77 22.28 30.93
CA LYS A 256 -19.12 21.04 31.37
C LYS A 256 -17.88 20.71 30.55
N ILE A 257 -17.66 21.39 29.42
CA ILE A 257 -16.56 21.10 28.50
C ILE A 257 -15.39 22.01 28.79
N GLN A 258 -14.25 21.41 29.12
CA GLN A 258 -13.00 22.13 29.32
C GLN A 258 -12.23 22.20 28.00
N VAL A 259 -12.00 23.41 27.49
CA VAL A 259 -11.23 23.61 26.27
C VAL A 259 -9.75 23.59 26.57
N ARG A 260 -9.03 22.84 25.74
CA ARG A 260 -7.61 22.59 25.85
C ARG A 260 -6.92 22.87 24.52
N PHE A 261 -5.64 23.21 24.55
CA PHE A 261 -4.85 23.42 23.34
C PHE A 261 -3.51 22.68 23.42
N GLY A 262 -3.09 22.12 22.27
CA GLY A 262 -1.78 21.51 22.09
C GLY A 262 -1.13 21.97 20.78
N LYS A 263 0.13 22.40 20.85
CA LYS A 263 0.90 22.85 19.69
C LYS A 263 1.59 21.67 18.99
N TYR A 264 1.08 21.28 17.82
CA TYR A 264 1.53 20.10 17.06
C TYR A 264 1.53 20.38 15.56
N PRO A 265 2.33 19.66 14.74
CA PRO A 265 2.43 19.92 13.30
C PRO A 265 1.19 19.52 12.48
N ILE A 266 0.14 19.01 13.12
CA ILE A 266 -1.10 18.53 12.49
C ILE A 266 -2.29 19.37 12.90
N LEU A 267 -3.33 19.40 12.07
CA LEU A 267 -4.63 19.95 12.42
C LEU A 267 -5.57 18.81 12.86
N ASN A 268 -5.95 18.78 14.13
CA ASN A 268 -6.87 17.79 14.67
C ASN A 268 -7.62 18.34 15.89
N ALA A 269 -8.58 17.59 16.41
CA ALA A 269 -9.11 17.78 17.75
C ALA A 269 -9.28 16.42 18.42
N MET A 270 -9.38 16.41 19.75
CA MET A 270 -9.57 15.18 20.52
C MET A 270 -10.46 15.44 21.71
N ALA A 271 -11.58 14.73 21.79
CA ALA A 271 -12.41 14.74 22.99
C ALA A 271 -12.08 13.56 23.90
N TYR A 272 -11.97 13.84 25.20
CA TYR A 272 -11.52 12.83 26.16
C TYR A 272 -11.96 13.13 27.59
N GLY A 273 -11.71 12.15 28.46
CA GLY A 273 -12.04 12.19 29.87
C GLY A 273 -13.23 11.30 30.24
N ALA A 274 -13.43 11.11 31.54
CA ALA A 274 -14.59 10.43 32.09
C ALA A 274 -15.87 11.27 31.87
N PHE A 275 -17.05 10.64 31.97
CA PHE A 275 -18.33 11.33 31.76
C PHE A 275 -18.56 12.53 32.70
N TRP A 276 -17.81 12.66 33.80
CA TRP A 276 -17.86 13.80 34.73
C TRP A 276 -16.71 14.81 34.56
N ASN A 277 -15.74 14.53 33.69
CA ASN A 277 -14.59 15.40 33.39
C ASN A 277 -14.39 15.48 31.87
N MET A 278 -15.26 16.21 31.18
CA MET A 278 -15.25 16.33 29.73
C MET A 278 -14.24 17.38 29.26
N ASN A 279 -13.28 16.98 28.43
CA ASN A 279 -12.29 17.88 27.84
C ASN A 279 -12.37 17.82 26.32
N MET A 280 -12.12 18.97 25.69
CA MET A 280 -11.99 19.13 24.24
C MET A 280 -10.64 19.77 23.94
N ALA A 281 -9.68 18.99 23.41
CA ALA A 281 -8.40 19.53 22.97
C ALA A 281 -8.40 19.88 21.49
N ILE A 282 -7.96 21.08 21.17
CA ILE A 282 -7.67 21.53 19.80
C ILE A 282 -6.16 21.34 19.56
N ILE A 283 -5.81 20.70 18.47
CA ILE A 283 -4.45 20.35 18.08
C ILE A 283 -4.14 21.09 16.78
N ALA A 284 -3.20 22.04 16.82
CA ALA A 284 -2.81 22.82 15.64
C ALA A 284 -1.36 23.33 15.73
N PRO A 285 -0.69 23.65 14.60
CA PRO A 285 0.63 24.27 14.64
C PRO A 285 0.58 25.67 15.23
N ASP A 286 -0.48 26.40 14.89
CA ASP A 286 -0.78 27.72 15.41
C ASP A 286 -2.30 27.94 15.42
N LYS A 287 -2.78 28.76 16.36
CA LYS A 287 -4.21 29.08 16.50
C LYS A 287 -4.74 29.85 15.30
N GLU A 288 -3.91 30.73 14.73
CA GLU A 288 -4.28 31.58 13.59
C GLU A 288 -4.40 30.78 12.28
N THR A 289 -3.83 29.56 12.25
CA THR A 289 -3.83 28.68 11.06
C THR A 289 -5.01 27.73 11.00
N ILE A 290 -5.93 27.79 11.97
CA ILE A 290 -7.06 26.87 12.08
C ILE A 290 -8.15 27.25 11.08
N PRO A 291 -8.51 26.37 10.12
CA PRO A 291 -9.66 26.60 9.25
C PRO A 291 -10.96 26.41 10.06
N MET A 292 -11.56 27.51 10.49
CA MET A 292 -12.68 27.53 11.45
C MET A 292 -13.83 26.60 11.11
N ASN A 293 -14.26 26.61 9.84
CA ASN A 293 -15.38 25.79 9.38
C ASN A 293 -15.09 24.29 9.47
N GLU A 294 -13.88 23.87 9.11
CA GLU A 294 -13.43 22.48 9.23
C GLU A 294 -13.30 22.07 10.69
N MET A 295 -12.68 22.93 11.51
CA MET A 295 -12.49 22.68 12.93
C MET A 295 -13.83 22.53 13.66
N LYS A 296 -14.84 23.35 13.37
CA LYS A 296 -16.20 23.19 13.90
C LYS A 296 -16.76 21.79 13.61
N GLY A 297 -16.52 21.26 12.40
CA GLY A 297 -16.92 19.91 12.04
C GLY A 297 -16.19 18.83 12.84
N ILE A 298 -14.87 18.93 12.95
CA ILE A 298 -14.06 17.98 13.74
C ILE A 298 -14.52 18.01 15.21
N ILE A 299 -14.70 19.20 15.80
CA ILE A 299 -15.23 19.38 17.16
C ILE A 299 -16.61 18.73 17.28
N ALA A 300 -17.51 18.91 16.31
CA ALA A 300 -18.84 18.31 16.37
C ALA A 300 -18.79 16.77 16.42
N HIS A 301 -17.89 16.15 15.65
CA HIS A 301 -17.63 14.71 15.69
C HIS A 301 -17.08 14.28 17.06
N GLU A 302 -16.02 14.92 17.53
CA GLU A 302 -15.38 14.63 18.82
C GLU A 302 -16.35 14.80 20.01
N LEU A 303 -17.14 15.87 20.02
CA LEU A 303 -18.20 16.07 21.02
C LEU A 303 -19.31 15.01 20.91
N GLY A 304 -19.56 14.46 19.72
CA GLY A 304 -20.42 13.30 19.52
C GLY A 304 -19.96 12.09 20.36
N HIS A 305 -18.65 11.85 20.48
CA HIS A 305 -18.11 10.80 21.34
C HIS A 305 -18.41 11.06 22.83
N LEU A 306 -18.28 12.30 23.30
CA LEU A 306 -18.61 12.65 24.69
C LEU A 306 -20.10 12.50 24.97
N LYS A 307 -20.96 12.95 24.06
CA LYS A 307 -22.42 12.85 24.18
C LYS A 307 -22.87 11.41 24.36
N GLN A 308 -22.31 10.49 23.58
CA GLN A 308 -22.63 9.07 23.64
C GLN A 308 -21.79 8.29 24.66
N LYS A 309 -20.89 8.98 25.38
CA LYS A 309 -20.00 8.39 26.40
C LYS A 309 -19.19 7.22 25.84
N HIS A 310 -18.67 7.34 24.62
CA HIS A 310 -17.95 6.26 23.93
C HIS A 310 -16.76 5.73 24.76
N THR A 311 -16.04 6.59 25.47
CA THR A 311 -14.94 6.18 26.38
C THR A 311 -15.42 5.26 27.52
N LEU A 312 -16.60 5.52 28.09
CA LEU A 312 -17.19 4.65 29.11
C LEU A 312 -17.61 3.31 28.50
N ILE A 313 -18.22 3.32 27.32
CA ILE A 313 -18.63 2.11 26.60
C ILE A 313 -17.42 1.22 26.32
N LEU A 314 -16.32 1.79 25.83
CA LEU A 314 -15.08 1.05 25.59
C LEU A 314 -14.48 0.48 26.89
N THR A 315 -14.56 1.22 27.99
CA THR A 315 -14.13 0.73 29.31
C THR A 315 -14.97 -0.47 29.77
N ILE A 316 -16.29 -0.42 29.56
CA ILE A 316 -17.21 -1.51 29.87
C ILE A 316 -16.92 -2.73 28.98
N ILE A 317 -16.71 -2.54 27.67
CA ILE A 317 -16.37 -3.62 26.74
C ILE A 317 -15.08 -4.30 27.16
N SER A 318 -14.03 -3.53 27.48
CA SER A 318 -12.76 -4.08 27.96
C SER A 318 -12.92 -4.82 29.29
N THR A 319 -13.78 -4.33 30.19
CA THR A 319 -14.10 -5.04 31.44
C THR A 319 -14.81 -6.37 31.17
N ILE A 320 -15.78 -6.40 30.25
CA ILE A 320 -16.47 -7.62 29.84
C ILE A 320 -15.49 -8.60 29.18
N GLU A 321 -14.58 -8.13 28.34
CA GLU A 321 -13.53 -8.94 27.73
C GLU A 321 -12.66 -9.62 28.80
N ILE A 322 -12.19 -8.88 29.81
CA ILE A 322 -11.40 -9.44 30.92
C ILE A 322 -12.22 -10.47 31.71
N LEU A 323 -13.50 -10.20 31.98
CA LEU A 323 -14.38 -11.17 32.68
C LEU A 323 -14.62 -12.45 31.86
N LEU A 324 -14.73 -12.34 30.53
CA LEU A 324 -14.84 -13.51 29.66
C LEU A 324 -13.54 -14.31 29.65
N PHE A 325 -12.39 -13.64 29.62
CA PHE A 325 -11.09 -14.31 29.73
C PHE A 325 -10.90 -14.95 31.10
N GLN A 326 -11.37 -14.32 32.18
CA GLN A 326 -11.39 -14.92 33.51
C GLN A 326 -12.23 -16.20 33.54
N LEU A 327 -13.45 -16.17 32.98
CA LEU A 327 -14.32 -17.35 32.89
C LEU A 327 -13.68 -18.51 32.11
N LEU A 328 -12.94 -18.19 31.06
CA LEU A 328 -12.25 -19.17 30.22
C LEU A 328 -10.85 -19.55 30.74
N GLN A 329 -10.38 -18.89 31.81
CA GLN A 329 -9.00 -18.97 32.30
C GLN A 329 -7.97 -18.68 31.20
N TRP A 330 -8.29 -17.73 30.32
CA TRP A 330 -7.44 -17.28 29.24
C TRP A 330 -6.50 -16.16 29.70
N PRO A 331 -5.33 -16.00 29.04
CA PRO A 331 -4.47 -14.87 29.31
C PRO A 331 -5.19 -13.57 28.92
N VAL A 332 -4.93 -12.47 29.65
CA VAL A 332 -5.41 -11.13 29.25
C VAL A 332 -4.35 -10.38 28.46
N THR A 333 -3.08 -10.59 28.79
CA THR A 333 -1.94 -9.86 28.24
C THR A 333 -0.77 -10.79 27.94
N MET A 334 0.24 -10.30 27.24
CA MET A 334 1.49 -11.04 27.07
C MET A 334 2.23 -11.25 28.40
N TYR A 335 1.96 -10.44 29.43
CA TYR A 335 2.65 -10.52 30.72
C TYR A 335 2.20 -11.72 31.56
N ASP A 336 1.01 -12.26 31.31
CA ASP A 336 0.55 -13.52 31.91
C ASP A 336 1.55 -14.66 31.63
N TYR A 337 2.17 -14.67 30.44
CA TYR A 337 3.21 -15.64 30.05
C TYR A 337 4.58 -15.41 30.71
N VAL A 338 4.75 -14.29 31.40
CA VAL A 338 5.97 -13.96 32.17
C VAL A 338 5.77 -14.30 33.64
N PHE A 339 4.63 -13.92 34.22
CA PHE A 339 4.39 -13.98 35.67
C PHE A 339 3.51 -15.15 36.11
N ASN A 340 2.82 -15.83 35.18
CA ASN A 340 1.85 -16.88 35.46
C ASN A 340 1.81 -17.95 34.34
N LYS A 341 2.98 -18.26 33.76
CA LYS A 341 3.10 -19.14 32.58
C LYS A 341 2.48 -20.52 32.83
N GLU A 342 2.66 -21.07 34.02
CA GLU A 342 2.20 -22.40 34.43
C GLU A 342 0.68 -22.58 34.34
N ASN A 343 -0.09 -21.49 34.40
CA ASN A 343 -1.54 -21.51 34.33
C ASN A 343 -2.07 -21.13 32.93
N MET A 344 -1.21 -20.97 31.92
CA MET A 344 -1.62 -20.57 30.58
C MET A 344 -2.17 -21.77 29.78
N PRO A 345 -3.40 -21.67 29.22
CA PRO A 345 -4.05 -22.80 28.54
C PRO A 345 -3.48 -23.13 27.15
N PHE A 346 -2.67 -22.25 26.57
CA PHE A 346 -2.05 -22.42 25.26
C PHE A 346 -0.76 -21.59 25.17
N GLU A 347 0.01 -21.75 24.10
CA GLU A 347 1.27 -21.03 23.87
C GLU A 347 1.06 -19.57 23.45
N LEU A 348 2.08 -18.74 23.65
CA LEU A 348 2.09 -17.30 23.36
C LEU A 348 1.66 -16.96 21.93
N TRP A 349 2.05 -17.77 20.95
CA TRP A 349 1.71 -17.52 19.55
C TRP A 349 0.21 -17.78 19.27
N VAL A 350 -0.39 -18.75 19.95
CA VAL A 350 -1.84 -19.02 19.87
C VAL A 350 -2.60 -17.83 20.45
N PHE A 351 -2.14 -17.29 21.59
CA PHE A 351 -2.68 -16.06 22.16
C PHE A 351 -2.67 -14.90 21.18
N LEU A 352 -1.54 -14.69 20.48
CA LEU A 352 -1.40 -13.63 19.48
C LEU A 352 -2.40 -13.79 18.34
N VAL A 353 -2.60 -15.01 17.83
CA VAL A 353 -3.57 -15.29 16.75
C VAL A 353 -5.01 -15.07 17.21
N ILE A 354 -5.37 -15.54 18.42
CA ILE A 354 -6.70 -15.32 19.00
C ILE A 354 -6.95 -13.82 19.22
N ASN A 355 -6.00 -13.09 19.80
CA ASN A 355 -6.12 -11.66 20.04
C ASN A 355 -6.21 -10.85 18.76
N PHE A 356 -5.49 -11.24 17.71
CA PHE A 356 -5.64 -10.64 16.40
C PHE A 356 -7.07 -10.82 15.86
N GLY A 357 -7.64 -12.02 16.00
CA GLY A 357 -9.03 -12.30 15.65
C GLY A 357 -10.05 -11.50 16.47
N ILE A 358 -9.84 -11.39 17.78
CA ILE A 358 -10.68 -10.59 18.69
C ILE A 358 -10.59 -9.11 18.34
N SER A 359 -9.38 -8.60 18.05
CA SER A 359 -9.17 -7.20 17.65
C SER A 359 -9.96 -6.84 16.39
N ILE A 360 -10.00 -7.74 15.39
CA ILE A 360 -10.83 -7.55 14.18
C ILE A 360 -12.31 -7.37 14.55
N PHE A 361 -12.82 -8.16 15.51
CA PHE A 361 -14.19 -8.04 15.99
C PHE A 361 -14.41 -6.74 16.78
N LEU A 362 -13.51 -6.40 17.70
CA LEU A 362 -13.58 -5.16 18.48
C LEU A 362 -13.53 -3.92 17.59
N TYR A 363 -12.76 -3.93 16.50
CA TYR A 363 -12.76 -2.84 15.53
C TYR A 363 -14.10 -2.63 14.83
N ILE A 364 -14.96 -3.65 14.69
CA ILE A 364 -16.34 -3.45 14.21
C ILE A 364 -17.13 -2.61 15.22
N ILE A 365 -16.93 -2.83 16.52
CA ILE A 365 -17.58 -2.02 17.57
C ILE A 365 -17.03 -0.59 17.56
N VAL A 366 -15.70 -0.41 17.46
CA VAL A 366 -15.09 0.93 17.35
C VAL A 366 -15.66 1.68 16.14
N ARG A 367 -15.72 1.04 14.97
CA ARG A 367 -16.33 1.63 13.76
C ARG A 367 -17.81 1.98 13.94
N TYR A 368 -18.55 1.20 14.73
CA TYR A 368 -19.94 1.52 15.07
C TYR A 368 -20.04 2.80 15.92
N LEU A 369 -19.11 2.99 16.87
CA LEU A 369 -19.02 4.22 17.66
C LEU A 369 -18.62 5.42 16.79
N GLU A 370 -17.68 5.25 15.85
CA GLU A 370 -17.31 6.29 14.87
C GLU A 370 -18.52 6.74 14.04
N GLY A 371 -19.29 5.79 13.48
CA GLY A 371 -20.50 6.11 12.71
C GLY A 371 -21.58 6.81 13.54
N ASN A 372 -21.67 6.53 14.85
CA ASN A 372 -22.56 7.26 15.75
C ASN A 372 -22.13 8.72 15.95
N ALA A 373 -20.83 8.97 16.10
CA ALA A 373 -20.28 10.32 16.23
C ALA A 373 -20.46 11.12 14.93
N ASP A 374 -20.17 10.51 13.77
CA ASP A 374 -20.43 11.10 12.45
C ASP A 374 -21.91 11.45 12.27
N LYS A 375 -22.82 10.56 12.69
CA LYS A 375 -24.26 10.80 12.62
C LYS A 375 -24.72 11.96 13.50
N ILE A 376 -24.14 12.12 14.69
CA ILE A 376 -24.46 13.26 15.58
C ILE A 376 -24.02 14.55 14.92
N ALA A 377 -22.79 14.59 14.42
CA ALA A 377 -22.22 15.78 13.83
C ALA A 377 -22.93 16.17 12.51
N LYS A 378 -23.33 15.18 11.69
CA LYS A 378 -24.26 15.35 10.55
C LYS A 378 -25.57 16.01 10.97
N LYS A 379 -26.23 15.47 12.00
CA LYS A 379 -27.53 15.99 12.51
C LYS A 379 -27.42 17.39 13.10
N SER A 380 -26.25 17.77 13.59
CA SER A 380 -25.95 19.12 14.08
C SER A 380 -25.60 20.10 12.95
N GLY A 381 -25.67 19.70 11.68
CA GLY A 381 -25.46 20.59 10.53
C GLY A 381 -24.01 20.67 10.01
N TYR A 382 -23.12 19.81 10.50
CA TYR A 382 -21.68 19.88 10.19
C TYR A 382 -21.20 18.93 9.07
N SER A 383 -22.10 18.42 8.24
CA SER A 383 -21.79 17.40 7.21
C SER A 383 -20.67 17.83 6.26
N SER A 384 -20.76 19.04 5.71
CA SER A 384 -19.76 19.59 4.79
C SER A 384 -18.44 19.87 5.51
N SER A 385 -18.49 20.41 6.73
CA SER A 385 -17.32 20.71 7.55
C SER A 385 -16.47 19.47 7.86
N ILE A 386 -17.11 18.38 8.28
CA ILE A 386 -16.42 17.12 8.61
C ILE A 386 -15.86 16.49 7.34
N SER A 387 -16.62 16.53 6.24
CA SER A 387 -16.14 15.98 4.96
C SER A 387 -14.92 16.74 4.43
N LYS A 388 -14.87 18.07 4.59
CA LYS A 388 -13.66 18.88 4.33
C LYS A 388 -12.51 18.47 5.26
N GLY A 389 -12.78 18.29 6.55
CA GLY A 389 -11.79 17.85 7.55
C GLY A 389 -11.18 16.47 7.23
N LEU A 390 -12.01 15.49 6.88
CA LEU A 390 -11.56 14.15 6.47
C LEU A 390 -10.71 14.19 5.21
N TYR A 391 -11.12 14.96 4.20
CA TYR A 391 -10.32 15.16 2.99
C TYR A 391 -8.96 15.82 3.29
N ASN A 392 -8.95 16.83 4.17
CA ASN A 392 -7.73 17.51 4.60
C ASN A 392 -6.76 16.57 5.34
N LEU A 393 -7.29 15.71 6.22
CA LEU A 393 -6.53 14.73 6.98
C LEU A 393 -5.96 13.61 6.09
N GLU A 394 -6.77 13.06 5.19
CA GLU A 394 -6.29 12.09 4.18
C GLU A 394 -5.19 12.67 3.30
N SER A 395 -5.32 13.95 2.92
CA SER A 395 -4.31 14.63 2.10
C SER A 395 -2.99 14.82 2.85
N PHE A 396 -3.03 15.04 4.16
CA PHE A 396 -1.84 15.14 5.00
C PHE A 396 -1.09 13.80 5.08
N TYR A 397 -1.83 12.69 5.23
CA TYR A 397 -1.26 11.34 5.30
C TYR A 397 -1.00 10.70 3.92
N ALA A 398 -1.27 11.39 2.82
CA ALA A 398 -1.10 10.88 1.46
C ALA A 398 0.31 10.32 1.19
N THR A 399 1.34 10.94 1.76
CA THR A 399 2.75 10.51 1.63
C THR A 399 3.12 9.31 2.52
N SER A 400 2.28 8.96 3.49
CA SER A 400 2.62 8.03 4.58
C SER A 400 1.83 6.72 4.54
N HIS A 401 1.10 6.48 3.44
CA HIS A 401 0.33 5.25 3.21
C HIS A 401 1.20 3.96 3.19
N GLU A 402 2.52 4.09 3.13
CA GLU A 402 3.43 2.95 2.94
C GLU A 402 3.91 2.29 4.24
N VAL A 403 3.87 2.96 5.41
CA VAL A 403 4.51 2.44 6.64
C VAL A 403 3.64 2.53 7.91
N GLY A 404 2.43 3.09 7.85
CA GLY A 404 1.52 3.17 9.01
C GLY A 404 1.98 4.13 10.14
N LEU A 405 3.17 4.73 9.99
CA LEU A 405 3.69 5.86 10.76
C LEU A 405 4.00 6.98 9.79
N ASP A 406 3.55 8.20 10.12
CA ASP A 406 3.84 9.36 9.29
C ASP A 406 5.31 9.77 9.44
N ALA A 407 6.11 9.44 8.44
CA ALA A 407 7.55 9.72 8.44
C ALA A 407 7.84 11.23 8.47
N THR A 408 6.86 12.09 8.13
CA THR A 408 6.97 13.54 8.30
C THR A 408 7.17 13.94 9.76
N LEU A 409 6.58 13.21 10.72
CA LEU A 409 6.73 13.48 12.16
C LEU A 409 8.14 13.16 12.68
N LEU A 410 8.89 12.32 11.96
CA LEU A 410 10.24 11.91 12.31
C LEU A 410 11.32 12.66 11.49
N SER A 411 10.91 13.50 10.53
CA SER A 411 11.76 14.28 9.63
C SER A 411 11.91 15.74 10.07
N ASP A 412 13.04 16.38 9.76
CA ASP A 412 13.17 17.84 9.87
C ASP A 412 12.57 18.57 8.65
N GLU A 413 12.47 17.87 7.52
CA GLU A 413 11.99 18.42 6.26
C GLU A 413 10.46 18.51 6.26
N LYS A 414 9.92 19.70 5.97
CA LYS A 414 8.48 19.93 5.80
C LYS A 414 8.08 19.70 4.34
N VAL A 415 6.82 19.31 4.14
CA VAL A 415 6.23 19.19 2.80
C VAL A 415 6.23 20.57 2.11
N THR A 416 6.75 20.65 0.89
CA THR A 416 6.74 21.90 0.11
C THR A 416 5.32 22.25 -0.37
N PRO A 417 5.01 23.54 -0.64
CA PRO A 417 3.69 23.94 -1.15
C PRO A 417 3.27 23.18 -2.43
N ASN A 418 4.21 22.95 -3.35
CA ASN A 418 3.97 22.22 -4.60
C ASN A 418 3.63 20.75 -4.36
N ASN A 419 4.37 20.07 -3.48
CA ASN A 419 4.08 18.69 -3.12
C ASN A 419 2.78 18.58 -2.33
N GLN A 420 2.48 19.55 -1.46
CA GLN A 420 1.19 19.62 -0.80
C GLN A 420 0.06 19.74 -1.83
N MET A 421 0.22 20.55 -2.87
CA MET A 421 -0.77 20.67 -3.95
C MET A 421 -1.01 19.33 -4.67
N LEU A 422 0.06 18.58 -4.99
CA LEU A 422 -0.02 17.25 -5.58
C LEU A 422 -0.69 16.22 -4.64
N GLN A 423 -0.44 16.29 -3.34
CA GLN A 423 -1.06 15.41 -2.34
C GLN A 423 -2.57 15.63 -2.26
N TYR A 424 -3.04 16.90 -2.19
CA TYR A 424 -4.47 17.20 -2.20
C TYR A 424 -5.11 16.72 -3.50
N TYR A 425 -4.46 17.01 -4.63
CA TYR A 425 -4.95 16.61 -5.94
C TYR A 425 -5.12 15.09 -6.10
N SER A 426 -4.08 14.34 -5.77
CA SER A 426 -4.09 12.87 -5.83
C SER A 426 -5.08 12.26 -4.84
N THR A 427 -5.21 12.84 -3.64
CA THR A 427 -6.18 12.40 -2.62
C THR A 427 -7.62 12.60 -3.09
N ALA A 428 -7.93 13.73 -3.74
CA ALA A 428 -9.25 14.00 -4.31
C ALA A 428 -9.66 12.92 -5.33
N GLN A 429 -8.76 12.59 -6.26
CA GLN A 429 -8.97 11.54 -7.24
C GLN A 429 -9.07 10.16 -6.59
N TYR A 430 -8.22 9.88 -5.59
CA TYR A 430 -8.20 8.62 -4.85
C TYR A 430 -9.53 8.37 -4.13
N LEU A 431 -10.00 9.32 -3.33
CA LEU A 431 -11.26 9.21 -2.60
C LEU A 431 -12.43 9.03 -3.58
N ASN A 432 -12.50 9.84 -4.64
CA ASN A 432 -13.53 9.72 -5.66
C ASN A 432 -13.53 8.32 -6.32
N ARG A 433 -12.35 7.81 -6.68
CA ARG A 433 -12.23 6.46 -7.25
C ARG A 433 -12.69 5.37 -6.28
N MET A 434 -12.33 5.49 -5.00
CA MET A 434 -12.73 4.50 -3.98
C MET A 434 -14.23 4.53 -3.67
N ILE A 435 -14.88 5.68 -3.81
CA ILE A 435 -16.34 5.80 -3.73
C ILE A 435 -17.02 4.96 -4.83
N VAL A 436 -16.52 5.05 -6.06
CA VAL A 436 -17.16 4.39 -7.21
C VAL A 436 -16.80 2.90 -7.31
N ASN A 437 -15.53 2.54 -7.09
CA ASN A 437 -15.05 1.16 -7.22
C ASN A 437 -13.91 0.87 -6.23
N PRO A 438 -14.23 0.58 -4.96
CA PRO A 438 -13.23 0.35 -3.94
C PRO A 438 -12.38 -0.90 -4.26
N SER A 439 -11.07 -0.78 -4.02
CA SER A 439 -10.15 -1.91 -4.22
C SER A 439 -10.32 -2.96 -3.11
N ARG A 440 -10.15 -4.24 -3.45
CA ARG A 440 -10.25 -5.32 -2.46
C ARG A 440 -9.15 -5.25 -1.40
N SER A 441 -7.94 -4.88 -1.78
CA SER A 441 -6.83 -4.73 -0.85
C SER A 441 -7.11 -3.67 0.20
N ILE A 442 -7.66 -2.52 -0.19
CA ILE A 442 -8.02 -1.45 0.76
C ILE A 442 -9.15 -1.92 1.67
N LEU A 443 -10.19 -2.56 1.14
CA LEU A 443 -11.28 -3.11 1.95
C LEU A 443 -10.78 -4.17 2.95
N LEU A 444 -9.83 -5.02 2.56
CA LEU A 444 -9.21 -6.02 3.45
C LEU A 444 -8.25 -5.38 4.46
N SER A 445 -7.52 -4.32 4.09
CA SER A 445 -6.64 -3.61 5.03
C SER A 445 -7.41 -3.00 6.21
N ASN A 446 -8.72 -2.78 6.07
CA ASN A 446 -9.55 -2.32 7.16
C ASN A 446 -9.79 -3.37 8.26
N PHE A 447 -9.34 -4.61 8.10
CA PHE A 447 -9.30 -5.56 9.21
C PHE A 447 -8.33 -5.15 10.32
N ILE A 448 -7.29 -4.39 9.98
CA ILE A 448 -6.27 -3.93 10.93
C ILE A 448 -6.43 -2.45 11.31
N ASN A 449 -7.48 -1.78 10.81
CA ASN A 449 -7.75 -0.37 11.10
C ASN A 449 -9.02 -0.21 11.96
N SER A 450 -8.91 0.59 13.02
CA SER A 450 -10.02 0.91 13.93
C SER A 450 -11.05 1.88 13.32
N HIS A 451 -10.62 2.80 12.47
CA HIS A 451 -11.51 3.75 11.79
C HIS A 451 -12.04 3.16 10.48
N PRO A 452 -13.31 3.45 10.11
CA PRO A 452 -13.79 3.15 8.77
C PRO A 452 -13.00 3.95 7.73
N PRO A 453 -12.92 3.48 6.48
CA PRO A 453 -12.29 4.25 5.40
C PRO A 453 -12.95 5.62 5.25
N SER A 454 -12.15 6.68 5.07
CA SER A 454 -12.67 8.04 4.93
C SER A 454 -13.67 8.18 3.78
N PHE A 455 -13.48 7.47 2.67
CA PHE A 455 -14.43 7.48 1.56
C PHE A 455 -15.79 6.84 1.91
N HIS A 456 -15.90 5.95 2.90
CA HIS A 456 -17.21 5.49 3.40
C HIS A 456 -17.87 6.54 4.27
N ARG A 457 -17.11 7.13 5.19
CA ARG A 457 -17.58 8.17 6.10
C ARG A 457 -18.11 9.37 5.34
N ILE A 458 -17.32 9.91 4.42
CA ILE A 458 -17.69 11.05 3.54
C ILE A 458 -19.02 10.77 2.83
N MET A 459 -19.17 9.57 2.26
CA MET A 459 -20.38 9.22 1.51
C MET A 459 -21.61 9.13 2.41
N ILE A 460 -21.49 8.61 3.63
CA ILE A 460 -22.61 8.53 4.57
C ILE A 460 -22.98 9.91 5.12
N ILE A 461 -21.97 10.71 5.47
CA ILE A 461 -22.15 12.05 6.04
C ILE A 461 -22.86 12.97 5.04
N LEU A 462 -22.48 12.93 3.76
CA LEU A 462 -23.05 13.78 2.71
C LEU A 462 -24.35 13.22 2.10
N ASN A 463 -24.70 11.97 2.38
CA ASN A 463 -25.94 11.37 1.91
C ASN A 463 -27.14 11.89 2.70
N ASP A 464 -28.19 12.30 2.00
CA ASP A 464 -29.41 12.80 2.66
C ASP A 464 -30.16 11.67 3.37
N GLN A 465 -30.09 10.45 2.83
CA GLN A 465 -30.65 9.28 3.48
C GLN A 465 -29.78 8.81 4.65
N ASP A 466 -30.39 8.66 5.81
CA ASP A 466 -29.72 8.16 7.00
C ASP A 466 -29.39 6.66 6.87
N VAL A 467 -28.11 6.35 6.83
CA VAL A 467 -27.60 4.98 6.99
C VAL A 467 -27.43 4.69 8.49
N SER A 468 -27.68 3.45 8.92
CA SER A 468 -27.44 3.05 10.31
C SER A 468 -25.95 2.82 10.55
N SER A 469 -25.45 3.23 11.72
CA SER A 469 -24.03 3.10 12.10
C SER A 469 -23.56 1.64 12.12
N PHE A 470 -24.48 0.69 12.34
CA PHE A 470 -24.17 -0.75 12.23
C PHE A 470 -23.96 -1.21 10.78
N ARG A 471 -24.70 -0.65 9.82
CA ARG A 471 -24.44 -0.93 8.40
C ARG A 471 -23.09 -0.33 7.99
N GLU A 472 -22.81 0.88 8.45
CA GLU A 472 -21.53 1.57 8.21
C GLU A 472 -20.32 0.76 8.72
N SER A 473 -20.38 0.25 9.95
CA SER A 473 -19.26 -0.50 10.55
C SER A 473 -18.90 -1.79 9.79
N LEU A 474 -19.86 -2.34 9.04
CA LEU A 474 -19.72 -3.54 8.24
C LEU A 474 -19.46 -3.26 6.74
N MET A 475 -19.49 -2.01 6.29
CA MET A 475 -19.29 -1.70 4.85
C MET A 475 -17.99 -2.25 4.27
N PRO A 476 -16.82 -2.15 4.95
CA PRO A 476 -15.58 -2.73 4.44
C PRO A 476 -15.71 -4.22 4.08
N LEU A 477 -16.44 -4.98 4.91
CA LEU A 477 -16.74 -6.41 4.71
C LEU A 477 -17.79 -6.63 3.61
N VAL A 478 -18.89 -5.89 3.67
CA VAL A 478 -20.03 -6.04 2.75
C VAL A 478 -19.60 -5.71 1.31
N PHE A 479 -18.70 -4.75 1.13
CA PHE A 479 -18.26 -4.27 -0.17
C PHE A 479 -17.16 -5.11 -0.82
N LEU A 480 -16.62 -6.12 -0.12
CA LEU A 480 -15.86 -7.19 -0.77
C LEU A 480 -16.69 -7.85 -1.89
N ASN A 481 -18.02 -7.86 -1.72
CA ASN A 481 -18.96 -8.13 -2.80
C ASN A 481 -19.17 -6.87 -3.67
N ARG A 482 -18.55 -6.89 -4.85
CA ARG A 482 -18.61 -5.80 -5.84
C ARG A 482 -20.03 -5.39 -6.24
N LYS A 483 -20.99 -6.31 -6.21
CA LYS A 483 -22.38 -5.98 -6.56
C LYS A 483 -22.98 -5.02 -5.53
N LYS A 484 -22.79 -5.31 -4.24
CA LYS A 484 -23.27 -4.47 -3.14
C LYS A 484 -22.58 -3.11 -3.12
N ALA A 485 -21.26 -3.09 -3.36
CA ALA A 485 -20.51 -1.84 -3.50
C ALA A 485 -21.05 -0.96 -4.64
N ARG A 486 -21.38 -1.56 -5.78
CA ARG A 486 -21.95 -0.86 -6.93
C ARG A 486 -23.36 -0.34 -6.65
N GLU A 487 -24.24 -1.18 -6.07
CA GLU A 487 -25.59 -0.79 -5.68
C GLU A 487 -25.55 0.44 -4.75
N PHE A 488 -24.63 0.42 -3.76
CA PHE A 488 -24.43 1.56 -2.87
C PHE A 488 -23.90 2.79 -3.59
N SER A 489 -22.88 2.67 -4.45
CA SER A 489 -22.34 3.80 -5.22
C SER A 489 -23.39 4.49 -6.09
N ILE A 490 -24.34 3.73 -6.64
CA ILE A 490 -25.47 4.29 -7.41
C ILE A 490 -26.43 5.04 -6.47
N GLN A 491 -26.79 4.43 -5.34
CA GLN A 491 -27.67 5.05 -4.34
C GLN A 491 -27.12 6.36 -3.78
N THR A 492 -25.80 6.46 -3.64
CA THR A 492 -25.14 7.63 -3.04
C THR A 492 -24.54 8.58 -4.08
N ASN A 493 -24.93 8.51 -5.35
CA ASN A 493 -24.33 9.35 -6.39
C ASN A 493 -24.51 10.86 -6.12
N GLU A 494 -25.61 11.28 -5.50
CA GLU A 494 -25.81 12.68 -5.09
C GLU A 494 -24.79 13.13 -4.04
N ALA A 495 -24.53 12.30 -3.03
CA ALA A 495 -23.51 12.56 -2.02
C ALA A 495 -22.10 12.68 -2.64
N ARG A 496 -21.82 11.88 -3.67
CA ARG A 496 -20.59 11.98 -4.45
C ARG A 496 -20.48 13.33 -5.15
N GLN A 497 -21.55 13.82 -5.79
CA GLN A 497 -21.54 15.14 -6.43
C GLN A 497 -21.31 16.27 -5.41
N LYS A 498 -21.94 16.20 -4.23
CA LYS A 498 -21.67 17.13 -3.12
C LYS A 498 -20.20 17.10 -2.69
N PHE A 499 -19.60 15.91 -2.59
CA PHE A 499 -18.17 15.76 -2.29
C PHE A 499 -17.29 16.43 -3.35
N MET A 500 -17.59 16.22 -4.63
CA MET A 500 -16.83 16.82 -5.74
C MET A 500 -16.85 18.35 -5.69
N GLN A 501 -18.02 18.95 -5.41
CA GLN A 501 -18.16 20.40 -5.22
C GLN A 501 -17.36 20.91 -4.02
N LEU A 502 -17.45 20.20 -2.90
CA LEU A 502 -16.74 20.53 -1.66
C LEU A 502 -15.21 20.52 -1.86
N VAL A 503 -14.69 19.54 -2.60
CA VAL A 503 -13.26 19.44 -2.91
C VAL A 503 -12.79 20.61 -3.79
N ASN A 504 -13.57 20.96 -4.83
CA ASN A 504 -13.27 22.13 -5.67
C ASN A 504 -13.15 23.40 -4.81
N GLN A 505 -14.18 23.68 -3.99
CA GLN A 505 -14.18 24.84 -3.08
C GLN A 505 -12.96 24.83 -2.14
N LYS A 506 -12.62 23.67 -1.56
CA LYS A 506 -11.47 23.56 -0.66
C LYS A 506 -10.16 23.88 -1.36
N ILE A 507 -9.99 23.48 -2.62
CA ILE A 507 -8.78 23.77 -3.40
C ILE A 507 -8.71 25.25 -3.76
N GLU A 508 -9.82 25.86 -4.16
CA GLU A 508 -9.92 27.30 -4.40
C GLU A 508 -9.55 28.10 -3.14
N GLU A 509 -10.14 27.75 -1.99
CA GLU A 509 -9.87 28.36 -0.68
C GLU A 509 -8.41 28.20 -0.26
N LYS A 510 -7.84 26.99 -0.37
CA LYS A 510 -6.52 26.66 0.17
C LYS A 510 -5.35 27.15 -0.69
N PHE A 511 -5.49 27.11 -2.01
CA PHE A 511 -4.41 27.46 -2.95
C PHE A 511 -4.61 28.82 -3.62
N HIS A 512 -5.68 29.56 -3.28
CA HIS A 512 -6.02 30.86 -3.86
C HIS A 512 -6.10 30.85 -5.39
N LYS A 513 -6.66 29.77 -5.94
CA LYS A 513 -6.82 29.55 -7.38
C LYS A 513 -8.30 29.58 -7.72
N ASN A 514 -8.77 30.72 -8.22
CA ASN A 514 -10.20 30.93 -8.53
C ASN A 514 -10.67 30.18 -9.80
N ASN A 515 -9.78 29.47 -10.49
CA ASN A 515 -10.09 28.72 -11.71
C ASN A 515 -9.52 27.28 -11.62
N ILE A 516 -10.40 26.31 -11.38
CA ILE A 516 -10.04 24.88 -11.29
C ILE A 516 -9.48 24.36 -12.62
N LYS A 517 -9.93 24.87 -13.77
CA LYS A 517 -9.43 24.44 -15.07
C LYS A 517 -7.99 24.85 -15.27
N GLU A 518 -7.64 26.10 -14.94
CA GLU A 518 -6.24 26.57 -14.95
C GLU A 518 -5.37 25.79 -13.96
N PHE A 519 -5.91 25.46 -12.79
CA PHE A 519 -5.25 24.61 -11.81
C PHE A 519 -4.96 23.20 -12.36
N ASN A 520 -5.94 22.57 -13.02
CA ASN A 520 -5.78 21.29 -13.70
C ASN A 520 -4.76 21.36 -14.84
N GLU A 521 -4.78 22.44 -15.62
CA GLU A 521 -3.81 22.71 -16.68
C GLU A 521 -2.38 22.83 -16.16
N HIS A 522 -2.21 23.53 -15.03
CA HIS A 522 -0.92 23.72 -14.38
C HIS A 522 -0.28 22.40 -13.91
N LEU A 523 -1.08 21.45 -13.42
CA LEU A 523 -0.60 20.13 -12.99
C LEU A 523 -0.26 19.18 -14.14
N LYS A 524 -0.66 19.52 -15.38
CA LYS A 524 -0.34 18.81 -16.61
C LYS A 524 -0.71 17.31 -16.59
N GLN A 525 -1.65 16.85 -15.76
CA GLN A 525 -1.86 15.40 -15.55
C GLN A 525 -2.33 14.63 -16.79
N LYS A 526 -3.00 15.30 -17.74
CA LYS A 526 -3.45 14.63 -18.98
C LYS A 526 -2.28 14.06 -19.80
N ASP A 527 -1.08 14.61 -19.65
CA ASP A 527 0.11 14.21 -20.41
C ASP A 527 0.41 12.71 -20.23
N TYR A 528 0.13 12.17 -19.04
CA TYR A 528 0.28 10.74 -18.74
C TYR A 528 -0.66 9.82 -19.53
N PHE A 529 -1.70 10.38 -20.15
CA PHE A 529 -2.72 9.64 -20.88
C PHE A 529 -2.70 9.90 -22.39
N THR A 530 -1.85 10.82 -22.85
CA THR A 530 -1.74 11.19 -24.28
C THR A 530 -1.38 10.00 -25.16
N TYR A 531 -0.57 9.06 -24.66
CA TYR A 531 -0.23 7.81 -25.36
C TYR A 531 -1.46 6.96 -25.75
N LYS A 532 -2.62 7.18 -25.12
CA LYS A 532 -3.87 6.48 -25.46
C LYS A 532 -4.57 7.05 -26.69
N ILE A 533 -4.25 8.29 -27.09
CA ILE A 533 -4.88 8.93 -28.25
C ILE A 533 -4.58 8.09 -29.51
N GLY A 534 -5.56 7.97 -30.41
CA GLY A 534 -5.48 7.15 -31.62
C GLY A 534 -5.85 5.68 -31.43
N HIS A 535 -5.97 5.20 -30.18
CA HIS A 535 -6.29 3.80 -29.91
C HIS A 535 -7.78 3.59 -29.60
N SER A 536 -8.28 2.39 -29.91
CA SER A 536 -9.66 1.98 -29.63
C SER A 536 -9.83 1.31 -28.26
N PHE A 537 -10.90 1.68 -27.57
CA PHE A 537 -11.24 1.17 -26.25
C PHE A 537 -12.74 0.93 -26.14
N ALA A 538 -13.11 -0.09 -25.37
CA ALA A 538 -14.46 -0.28 -24.85
C ALA A 538 -14.55 0.31 -23.44
N TYR A 539 -15.54 1.18 -23.23
CA TYR A 539 -15.83 1.84 -21.97
C TYR A 539 -17.15 1.34 -21.40
N LEU A 540 -17.18 1.08 -20.10
CA LEU A 540 -18.39 0.82 -19.32
C LEU A 540 -18.44 1.84 -18.19
N ASN A 541 -19.42 2.74 -18.22
CA ASN A 541 -19.72 3.58 -17.08
C ASN A 541 -20.26 2.69 -15.95
N ILE A 542 -19.55 2.61 -14.84
CA ILE A 542 -19.92 1.72 -13.74
C ILE A 542 -21.09 2.27 -12.92
N ILE A 543 -21.38 3.57 -13.02
CA ILE A 543 -22.51 4.25 -12.38
C ILE A 543 -23.76 4.09 -13.26
N THR A 544 -23.75 4.63 -14.48
CA THR A 544 -24.94 4.64 -15.37
C THR A 544 -25.18 3.29 -16.06
N GLY A 545 -24.14 2.48 -16.21
CA GLY A 545 -24.20 1.21 -16.95
C GLY A 545 -24.12 1.38 -18.48
N GLU A 546 -24.00 2.61 -18.97
CA GLU A 546 -23.80 2.93 -20.37
C GLU A 546 -22.46 2.41 -20.89
N ARG A 547 -22.41 2.15 -22.20
CA ARG A 547 -21.27 1.50 -22.84
C ARG A 547 -20.95 2.18 -24.16
N TRP A 548 -19.67 2.33 -24.45
CA TRP A 548 -19.20 2.89 -25.72
C TRP A 548 -17.98 2.12 -26.22
N PHE A 549 -17.84 2.04 -27.54
CA PHE A 549 -16.65 1.51 -28.19
C PHE A 549 -16.24 2.48 -29.29
N GLY A 550 -15.02 2.97 -29.23
CA GLY A 550 -14.55 4.00 -30.14
C GLY A 550 -13.06 4.30 -29.99
N VAL A 551 -12.56 5.17 -30.86
CA VAL A 551 -11.17 5.63 -30.86
C VAL A 551 -11.05 6.89 -30.03
N LEU A 552 -10.10 6.93 -29.10
CA LEU A 552 -9.81 8.14 -28.33
C LEU A 552 -9.15 9.19 -29.23
N LYS A 553 -9.76 10.38 -29.37
CA LYS A 553 -9.23 11.46 -30.23
C LYS A 553 -8.65 12.63 -29.42
N SER A 554 -9.22 12.92 -28.26
CA SER A 554 -8.79 14.07 -27.45
C SER A 554 -8.99 13.84 -25.96
N ILE A 555 -8.24 14.59 -25.16
CA ILE A 555 -8.36 14.64 -23.70
C ILE A 555 -8.46 16.12 -23.31
N ASN A 556 -9.61 16.50 -22.76
CA ASN A 556 -9.92 17.89 -22.44
C ASN A 556 -10.04 18.08 -20.93
N TYR A 557 -9.45 19.15 -20.41
CA TYR A 557 -9.58 19.50 -18.99
C TYR A 557 -11.02 19.91 -18.65
N THR A 558 -11.44 19.54 -17.44
CA THR A 558 -12.72 19.91 -16.85
C THR A 558 -12.49 20.91 -15.70
N GLU A 559 -13.59 21.48 -15.21
CA GLU A 559 -13.62 22.32 -13.99
C GLU A 559 -13.84 21.47 -12.73
N ASN A 560 -13.20 20.30 -12.66
CA ASN A 560 -13.32 19.40 -11.52
C ASN A 560 -11.98 18.81 -11.11
N VAL A 561 -11.63 18.85 -9.83
CA VAL A 561 -10.34 18.30 -9.37
C VAL A 561 -10.39 16.77 -9.24
N THR A 562 -11.53 16.22 -8.83
CA THR A 562 -11.69 14.77 -8.66
C THR A 562 -11.80 14.02 -10.00
N GLU A 563 -12.18 14.73 -11.06
CA GLU A 563 -12.38 14.22 -12.43
C GLU A 563 -11.82 15.23 -13.45
N PRO A 564 -10.50 15.47 -13.46
CA PRO A 564 -9.89 16.63 -14.10
C PRO A 564 -9.88 16.65 -15.62
N PHE A 565 -10.19 15.54 -16.27
CA PHE A 565 -10.27 15.50 -17.71
C PHE A 565 -11.32 14.50 -18.17
N GLU A 566 -11.87 14.80 -19.34
CA GLU A 566 -12.77 13.93 -20.10
C GLU A 566 -12.11 13.47 -21.40
N TYR A 567 -12.53 12.30 -21.87
CA TYR A 567 -12.13 11.72 -23.13
C TYR A 567 -13.13 12.08 -24.22
N GLY A 568 -12.64 12.65 -25.32
CA GLY A 568 -13.40 12.76 -26.57
C GLY A 568 -13.16 11.52 -27.42
N ILE A 569 -14.17 10.65 -27.54
CA ILE A 569 -14.07 9.42 -28.32
C ILE A 569 -14.88 9.52 -29.62
N GLU A 570 -14.33 8.99 -30.71
CA GLU A 570 -15.02 8.83 -31.99
C GLU A 570 -15.68 7.45 -32.03
N ILE A 571 -17.01 7.40 -32.06
CA ILE A 571 -17.80 6.19 -32.21
C ILE A 571 -18.38 6.09 -33.62
N VAL A 572 -18.55 4.87 -34.12
CA VAL A 572 -19.27 4.59 -35.37
C VAL A 572 -20.70 4.21 -35.00
N GLN A 573 -21.68 5.00 -35.44
CA GLN A 573 -23.10 4.76 -35.22
C GLN A 573 -23.64 3.67 -36.18
N LYS A 574 -24.85 3.17 -35.90
CA LYS A 574 -25.48 2.06 -36.66
C LYS A 574 -25.76 2.42 -38.13
N ASP A 575 -25.88 3.70 -38.44
CA ASP A 575 -26.06 4.27 -39.78
C ASP A 575 -24.72 4.51 -40.51
N GLY A 576 -23.59 4.16 -39.89
CA GLY A 576 -22.25 4.39 -40.41
C GLY A 576 -21.70 5.79 -40.17
N GLN A 577 -22.47 6.71 -39.55
CA GLN A 577 -21.98 8.04 -39.23
C GLN A 577 -21.04 8.02 -38.02
N LYS A 578 -20.04 8.91 -38.05
CA LYS A 578 -19.11 9.08 -36.94
C LYS A 578 -19.65 10.15 -35.99
N ALA A 579 -19.71 9.82 -34.70
CA ALA A 579 -20.11 10.75 -33.66
C ALA A 579 -19.01 10.91 -32.60
N MET A 580 -18.83 12.14 -32.11
CA MET A 580 -17.95 12.43 -31.00
C MET A 580 -18.74 12.35 -29.69
N VAL A 581 -18.31 11.50 -28.76
CA VAL A 581 -18.91 11.35 -27.44
C VAL A 581 -17.88 11.69 -26.38
N LYS A 582 -18.32 12.46 -25.37
CA LYS A 582 -17.50 12.79 -24.20
C LYS A 582 -17.72 11.74 -23.12
N ILE A 583 -16.63 11.19 -22.58
CA ILE A 583 -16.66 10.16 -21.54
C ILE A 583 -15.78 10.58 -20.39
N ASN A 584 -16.27 10.38 -19.17
CA ASN A 584 -15.49 10.53 -17.96
C ASN A 584 -14.72 9.22 -17.64
N PRO A 585 -13.38 9.20 -17.74
CA PRO A 585 -12.59 7.99 -17.50
C PRO A 585 -12.56 7.56 -16.02
N PHE A 586 -12.79 8.47 -15.08
CA PHE A 586 -12.73 8.20 -13.64
C PHE A 586 -13.93 7.39 -13.12
N ALA A 587 -15.04 7.41 -13.85
CA ALA A 587 -16.24 6.61 -13.60
C ALA A 587 -16.41 5.45 -14.59
N CYS A 588 -15.38 5.14 -15.40
CA CYS A 588 -15.45 4.10 -16.42
C CYS A 588 -14.46 2.97 -16.17
N LYS A 589 -14.90 1.74 -16.47
CA LYS A 589 -14.01 0.62 -16.75
C LYS A 589 -13.64 0.65 -18.22
N GLU A 590 -12.34 0.76 -18.51
CA GLU A 590 -11.79 0.72 -19.86
C GLU A 590 -11.20 -0.66 -20.19
N VAL A 591 -11.36 -1.10 -21.44
CA VAL A 591 -10.72 -2.30 -22.00
C VAL A 591 -10.17 -1.95 -23.39
N GLN A 592 -8.85 -2.06 -23.57
CA GLN A 592 -8.21 -1.79 -24.87
C GLN A 592 -8.49 -2.94 -25.83
N LEU A 593 -9.05 -2.64 -27.01
CA LEU A 593 -9.39 -3.61 -28.05
C LEU A 593 -9.08 -3.01 -29.42
N ALA A 594 -8.44 -3.77 -30.30
CA ALA A 594 -8.06 -3.33 -31.64
C ALA A 594 -8.69 -4.25 -32.68
N VAL A 595 -9.70 -3.76 -33.39
CA VAL A 595 -10.40 -4.51 -34.44
C VAL A 595 -9.42 -4.77 -35.59
N GLY A 596 -9.44 -5.99 -36.12
CA GLY A 596 -8.47 -6.48 -37.11
C GLY A 596 -7.16 -6.99 -36.51
N SER A 597 -6.90 -6.75 -35.24
CA SER A 597 -5.67 -7.20 -34.56
C SER A 597 -5.78 -8.66 -34.11
N GLN A 598 -4.62 -9.32 -34.03
CA GLN A 598 -4.47 -10.69 -33.55
C GLN A 598 -4.18 -10.72 -32.05
N TYR A 599 -4.72 -11.73 -31.38
CA TYR A 599 -4.61 -11.96 -29.95
C TYR A 599 -4.22 -13.41 -29.67
N LYS A 600 -3.22 -13.63 -28.81
CA LYS A 600 -2.75 -14.97 -28.44
C LYS A 600 -3.43 -15.44 -27.16
N PHE A 601 -4.53 -16.18 -27.27
CA PHE A 601 -5.22 -16.79 -26.12
C PHE A 601 -4.60 -18.14 -25.75
N LYS A 602 -4.50 -18.42 -24.45
CA LYS A 602 -3.88 -19.64 -23.93
C LYS A 602 -4.59 -20.95 -24.35
N LYS A 603 -5.92 -20.93 -24.49
CA LYS A 603 -6.72 -22.13 -24.81
C LYS A 603 -7.05 -22.24 -26.30
N GLU A 604 -7.50 -21.13 -26.88
CA GLU A 604 -7.99 -21.10 -28.27
C GLU A 604 -6.89 -20.80 -29.30
N GLY A 605 -5.70 -20.40 -28.87
CA GLY A 605 -4.61 -20.01 -29.77
C GLY A 605 -4.78 -18.58 -30.29
N ILE A 606 -4.40 -18.37 -31.55
CA ILE A 606 -4.38 -17.06 -32.19
C ILE A 606 -5.77 -16.76 -32.75
N LEU A 607 -6.32 -15.63 -32.33
CA LEU A 607 -7.65 -15.18 -32.69
C LEU A 607 -7.60 -13.74 -33.18
N THR A 608 -8.25 -13.45 -34.30
CA THR A 608 -8.36 -12.10 -34.86
C THR A 608 -9.67 -11.46 -34.42
N LEU A 609 -9.62 -10.27 -33.83
CA LEU A 609 -10.83 -9.54 -33.43
C LEU A 609 -11.54 -8.99 -34.66
N LYS A 610 -12.78 -9.42 -34.92
CA LYS A 610 -13.56 -8.97 -36.07
C LYS A 610 -14.53 -7.85 -35.74
N ASN A 611 -15.22 -7.96 -34.62
CA ASN A 611 -16.22 -6.97 -34.23
C ASN A 611 -16.38 -6.91 -32.71
N VAL A 612 -16.85 -5.77 -32.21
CA VAL A 612 -17.21 -5.54 -30.81
C VAL A 612 -18.65 -5.04 -30.77
N ASN A 613 -19.57 -5.86 -30.27
CA ASN A 613 -20.97 -5.48 -30.11
C ASN A 613 -21.30 -5.33 -28.62
N LEU A 614 -21.54 -4.10 -28.17
CA LEU A 614 -21.76 -3.79 -26.75
C LEU A 614 -23.20 -4.02 -26.24
N GLU A 615 -24.16 -4.20 -27.15
CA GLU A 615 -25.58 -4.44 -26.81
C GLU A 615 -25.89 -5.92 -26.62
N THR A 616 -25.04 -6.82 -27.15
CA THR A 616 -25.28 -8.26 -27.13
C THR A 616 -25.14 -8.86 -25.73
N LEU A 617 -26.08 -9.73 -25.37
CA LEU A 617 -26.10 -10.52 -24.14
C LEU A 617 -25.30 -11.81 -24.30
N TYR A 618 -24.53 -12.19 -23.26
CA TYR A 618 -23.68 -13.38 -23.28
C TYR A 618 -23.98 -14.33 -22.11
N ASN A 619 -24.26 -15.60 -22.43
CA ASN A 619 -24.42 -16.65 -21.43
C ASN A 619 -23.09 -17.41 -21.23
N PRO A 620 -22.48 -17.34 -20.04
CA PRO A 620 -21.19 -17.96 -19.77
C PRO A 620 -21.25 -19.50 -19.68
N LYS A 621 -22.41 -20.11 -19.39
CA LYS A 621 -22.56 -21.56 -19.32
C LYS A 621 -22.60 -22.19 -20.72
N SER A 622 -23.36 -21.60 -21.63
CA SER A 622 -23.48 -22.08 -23.01
C SER A 622 -22.41 -21.51 -23.96
N LYS A 623 -21.70 -20.46 -23.53
CA LYS A 623 -20.71 -19.69 -24.33
C LYS A 623 -21.29 -19.09 -25.62
N LYS A 624 -22.60 -18.82 -25.66
CA LYS A 624 -23.30 -18.28 -26.84
C LYS A 624 -23.94 -16.92 -26.56
N LYS A 625 -24.20 -16.18 -27.65
CA LYS A 625 -25.03 -14.97 -27.65
C LYS A 625 -26.48 -15.37 -27.31
N VAL A 626 -27.21 -14.50 -26.62
CA VAL A 626 -28.61 -14.73 -26.22
C VAL A 626 -29.46 -13.55 -26.70
N GLU A 627 -30.63 -13.82 -27.28
CA GLU A 627 -31.53 -12.79 -27.82
C GLU A 627 -32.59 -12.34 -26.81
N ASN A 628 -33.00 -13.19 -25.86
CA ASN A 628 -33.91 -12.86 -24.76
C ASN A 628 -33.68 -13.84 -23.60
N ASP A 629 -33.64 -13.38 -22.35
CA ASP A 629 -33.69 -14.30 -21.21
C ASP A 629 -34.42 -13.68 -20.01
N THR A 630 -35.68 -14.07 -19.84
CA THR A 630 -36.52 -13.78 -18.68
C THR A 630 -36.21 -14.67 -17.47
N TYR A 631 -35.26 -15.62 -17.55
CA TYR A 631 -35.18 -16.67 -16.53
C TYR A 631 -33.80 -16.99 -15.90
N TYR A 632 -32.69 -16.35 -16.27
CA TYR A 632 -31.42 -16.57 -15.54
C TYR A 632 -30.60 -15.30 -15.22
N LYS A 633 -30.22 -15.25 -13.94
CA LYS A 633 -29.63 -14.14 -13.18
C LYS A 633 -28.19 -13.73 -13.53
N PHE A 634 -27.68 -13.98 -14.74
CA PHE A 634 -26.34 -13.52 -15.14
C PHE A 634 -26.26 -13.25 -16.65
N ILE A 635 -26.25 -11.97 -17.02
CA ILE A 635 -26.03 -11.56 -18.41
C ILE A 635 -24.91 -10.52 -18.45
N TYR A 636 -23.76 -10.93 -18.97
CA TYR A 636 -22.73 -9.98 -19.37
C TYR A 636 -23.21 -9.28 -20.63
N THR A 637 -23.12 -7.96 -20.64
CA THR A 637 -23.50 -7.10 -21.75
C THR A 637 -22.25 -6.65 -22.48
N GLY A 638 -22.21 -6.95 -23.78
CA GLY A 638 -21.10 -6.68 -24.68
C GLY A 638 -20.24 -7.90 -24.99
N VAL A 639 -20.11 -8.20 -26.28
CA VAL A 639 -19.39 -9.36 -26.84
C VAL A 639 -18.37 -8.89 -27.88
N ALA A 640 -17.13 -9.33 -27.70
CA ALA A 640 -16.09 -9.27 -28.72
C ALA A 640 -16.09 -10.57 -29.51
N GLU A 641 -16.23 -10.45 -30.83
CA GLU A 641 -16.30 -11.55 -31.77
C GLU A 641 -14.93 -11.76 -32.43
N PHE A 642 -14.38 -12.94 -32.22
CA PHE A 642 -13.09 -13.35 -32.74
C PHE A 642 -13.26 -14.44 -33.79
N ILE A 643 -12.31 -14.50 -34.72
CA ILE A 643 -12.21 -15.57 -35.72
C ILE A 643 -10.81 -16.19 -35.68
N ASP A 644 -10.74 -17.51 -35.74
CA ASP A 644 -9.46 -18.23 -35.90
C ASP A 644 -9.03 -18.30 -37.38
N LEU A 645 -7.83 -18.82 -37.65
CA LEU A 645 -7.33 -19.01 -39.03
C LEU A 645 -8.22 -19.92 -39.89
N LYS A 646 -9.07 -20.76 -39.28
CA LYS A 646 -9.97 -21.70 -39.96
C LYS A 646 -11.37 -21.13 -40.19
N GLY A 647 -11.64 -19.89 -39.76
CA GLY A 647 -12.94 -19.24 -39.88
C GLY A 647 -13.93 -19.54 -38.74
N ASN A 648 -13.54 -20.25 -37.69
CA ASN A 648 -14.41 -20.53 -36.54
C ASN A 648 -14.60 -19.27 -35.68
N ILE A 649 -15.83 -19.01 -35.27
CA ILE A 649 -16.21 -17.82 -34.49
C ILE A 649 -16.13 -18.12 -32.98
N TYR A 650 -15.45 -17.23 -32.24
CA TYR A 650 -15.33 -17.27 -30.79
C TYR A 650 -15.87 -15.98 -30.18
N ASN A 651 -16.88 -16.10 -29.31
CA ASN A 651 -17.49 -14.96 -28.62
C ASN A 651 -16.96 -14.86 -27.19
N LYS A 652 -16.43 -13.69 -26.83
CA LYS A 652 -15.90 -13.41 -25.49
C LYS A 652 -16.55 -12.16 -24.88
N PRO A 653 -17.03 -12.18 -23.62
CA PRO A 653 -17.67 -11.03 -23.00
C PRO A 653 -16.63 -9.92 -22.73
N VAL A 654 -16.90 -8.69 -23.17
CA VAL A 654 -15.92 -7.59 -23.18
C VAL A 654 -15.45 -7.24 -21.76
N PHE A 655 -16.35 -6.93 -20.84
CA PHE A 655 -15.96 -6.44 -19.51
C PHE A 655 -15.62 -7.54 -18.50
N HIS A 656 -15.67 -8.82 -18.90
CA HIS A 656 -15.40 -9.97 -18.04
C HIS A 656 -14.33 -10.92 -18.58
N THR A 657 -13.82 -10.65 -19.77
CA THR A 657 -12.65 -11.34 -20.34
C THR A 657 -11.41 -10.52 -20.04
N ARG A 658 -10.32 -11.21 -19.71
CA ARG A 658 -8.98 -10.62 -19.67
C ARG A 658 -8.34 -10.83 -21.03
N PHE A 659 -8.21 -9.76 -21.81
CA PHE A 659 -7.69 -9.83 -23.17
C PHE A 659 -6.16 -9.77 -23.18
N PRO A 660 -5.48 -10.64 -23.95
CA PRO A 660 -4.05 -10.51 -24.22
C PRO A 660 -3.70 -9.19 -24.89
N ILE A 661 -2.42 -8.84 -24.91
CA ILE A 661 -1.92 -7.69 -25.68
C ILE A 661 -2.22 -7.91 -27.18
N PRO A 662 -2.92 -6.99 -27.86
CA PRO A 662 -3.09 -7.03 -29.32
C PRO A 662 -1.73 -6.93 -30.03
N VAL A 663 -1.50 -7.75 -31.05
CA VAL A 663 -0.24 -7.74 -31.82
C VAL A 663 0.01 -6.39 -32.50
N SER A 664 -1.04 -5.73 -32.99
CA SER A 664 -0.94 -4.38 -33.58
C SER A 664 -0.29 -3.37 -32.62
N LEU A 665 -0.61 -3.47 -31.33
CA LEU A 665 -0.10 -2.58 -30.28
C LEU A 665 1.39 -2.80 -30.01
N ILE A 666 1.89 -4.02 -30.24
CA ILE A 666 3.32 -4.31 -30.14
C ILE A 666 4.03 -3.75 -31.38
N LYS A 667 3.42 -3.90 -32.57
CA LYS A 667 3.94 -3.34 -33.83
C LYS A 667 4.05 -1.82 -33.83
N GLU A 668 3.20 -1.11 -33.09
CA GLU A 668 3.29 0.35 -32.94
C GLU A 668 4.60 0.82 -32.29
N TYR A 669 5.36 -0.06 -31.62
CA TYR A 669 6.70 0.25 -31.12
C TYR A 669 7.78 0.20 -32.20
N GLU A 670 7.45 -0.08 -33.47
CA GLU A 670 8.39 0.14 -34.59
C GLU A 670 8.83 1.61 -34.61
N ASN A 671 10.14 1.82 -34.59
CA ASN A 671 10.80 3.13 -34.46
C ASN A 671 10.52 3.87 -33.14
N GLN A 672 10.01 3.20 -32.10
CA GLN A 672 9.87 3.75 -30.75
C GLN A 672 10.77 3.02 -29.76
N SER A 673 11.12 3.65 -28.65
CA SER A 673 11.99 3.01 -27.66
C SER A 673 11.33 1.80 -26.99
N ILE A 674 12.11 0.73 -26.85
CA ILE A 674 11.81 -0.42 -26.01
C ILE A 674 12.97 -0.66 -25.05
N PHE A 675 12.70 -1.34 -23.93
CA PHE A 675 13.66 -1.48 -22.85
C PHE A 675 14.01 -2.95 -22.62
N LEU A 676 15.23 -3.35 -22.97
CA LEU A 676 15.74 -4.69 -22.67
C LEU A 676 16.30 -4.70 -21.24
N LYS A 677 15.68 -5.47 -20.35
CA LYS A 677 16.16 -5.67 -18.98
C LYS A 677 17.43 -6.52 -19.01
N LYS A 678 18.57 -5.96 -18.59
CA LYS A 678 19.87 -6.64 -18.52
C LYS A 678 20.61 -6.22 -17.26
N SER A 679 21.16 -7.19 -16.53
CA SER A 679 21.97 -6.96 -15.30
C SER A 679 21.32 -6.04 -14.25
N GLY A 680 19.99 -6.09 -14.11
CA GLY A 680 19.24 -5.27 -13.16
C GLY A 680 19.01 -3.81 -13.60
N SER A 681 19.41 -3.44 -14.81
CA SER A 681 19.15 -2.15 -15.46
C SER A 681 18.46 -2.36 -16.81
N PHE A 682 18.34 -1.31 -17.62
CA PHE A 682 17.72 -1.35 -18.95
C PHE A 682 18.68 -0.86 -20.03
N ILE A 683 18.64 -1.53 -21.18
CA ILE A 683 19.20 -1.03 -22.44
C ILE A 683 18.05 -0.45 -23.24
N CYS A 684 18.21 0.80 -23.69
CA CYS A 684 17.27 1.43 -24.61
C CYS A 684 17.57 0.98 -26.05
N LEU A 685 16.58 0.35 -26.69
CA LEU A 685 16.66 -0.15 -28.06
C LEU A 685 15.56 0.48 -28.91
N ILE A 686 15.84 0.68 -30.20
CA ILE A 686 14.86 1.14 -31.19
C ILE A 686 14.59 -0.02 -32.16
N PRO A 687 13.36 -0.57 -32.22
CA PRO A 687 12.97 -1.57 -33.19
C PRO A 687 12.90 -1.01 -34.61
N GLU A 688 13.58 -1.64 -35.55
CA GLU A 688 13.46 -1.35 -36.99
C GLU A 688 12.25 -2.06 -37.59
N LYS A 689 12.01 -3.31 -37.15
CA LYS A 689 10.94 -4.15 -37.69
C LYS A 689 10.45 -5.17 -36.66
N ILE A 690 9.13 -5.29 -36.52
CA ILE A 690 8.45 -6.24 -35.65
C ILE A 690 7.63 -7.21 -36.51
N GLN A 691 8.13 -8.43 -36.66
CA GLN A 691 7.46 -9.48 -37.42
C GLN A 691 6.63 -10.37 -36.49
N PHE A 692 5.41 -10.66 -36.92
CA PHE A 692 4.53 -11.61 -36.24
C PHE A 692 4.28 -12.80 -37.17
N ASN A 693 4.54 -14.00 -36.68
CA ASN A 693 4.26 -15.24 -37.40
C ASN A 693 2.87 -15.75 -36.98
N GLU A 694 1.93 -15.76 -37.93
CA GLU A 694 0.53 -16.10 -37.70
C GLU A 694 0.29 -17.58 -37.38
N GLU A 695 1.19 -18.48 -37.77
CA GLU A 695 1.02 -19.92 -37.57
C GLU A 695 1.36 -20.35 -36.14
N ASN A 696 2.43 -19.78 -35.58
CA ASN A 696 2.94 -20.15 -34.25
C ASN A 696 2.79 -19.05 -33.19
N GLY A 697 2.39 -17.84 -33.61
CA GLY A 697 2.15 -16.71 -32.71
C GLY A 697 3.44 -16.19 -32.09
N LYS A 698 4.54 -16.23 -32.84
CA LYS A 698 5.84 -15.71 -32.43
C LYS A 698 6.03 -14.27 -32.89
N ILE A 699 6.72 -13.49 -32.07
CA ILE A 699 7.14 -12.13 -32.39
C ILE A 699 8.65 -12.10 -32.47
N SER A 700 9.17 -11.63 -33.60
CA SER A 700 10.58 -11.36 -33.81
C SER A 700 10.80 -9.86 -34.00
N ILE A 701 11.71 -9.28 -33.23
CA ILE A 701 12.00 -7.85 -33.22
C ILE A 701 13.46 -7.66 -33.59
N SER A 702 13.71 -6.94 -34.70
CA SER A 702 15.03 -6.47 -35.05
C SER A 702 15.19 -5.05 -34.54
N THR A 703 16.22 -4.76 -33.74
CA THR A 703 16.44 -3.46 -33.12
C THR A 703 17.86 -2.97 -33.34
N HIS A 704 18.11 -1.67 -33.15
CA HIS A 704 19.44 -1.11 -32.93
C HIS A 704 19.50 -0.35 -31.59
N TYR A 705 20.70 0.06 -31.17
CA TYR A 705 20.89 0.79 -29.91
C TYR A 705 20.50 2.26 -30.06
N PHE A 706 19.87 2.84 -29.04
CA PHE A 706 19.61 4.29 -29.01
C PHE A 706 20.92 5.10 -28.96
N ASP A 707 21.90 4.59 -28.20
CA ASP A 707 23.24 5.16 -28.09
C ASP A 707 24.27 4.15 -28.57
N GLU A 708 24.92 4.45 -29.70
CA GLU A 708 25.92 3.58 -30.33
C GLU A 708 27.17 3.38 -29.47
N THR A 709 27.45 4.27 -28.50
CA THR A 709 28.60 4.11 -27.59
C THR A 709 28.45 2.90 -26.66
N VAL A 710 27.22 2.46 -26.39
CA VAL A 710 26.91 1.25 -25.60
C VAL A 710 27.11 -0.02 -26.43
N ALA A 711 26.98 0.05 -27.76
CA ALA A 711 27.07 -1.10 -28.66
C ALA A 711 28.50 -1.65 -28.83
N LEU A 712 29.51 -0.78 -28.76
CA LEU A 712 30.92 -1.12 -29.05
C LEU A 712 31.61 -2.01 -27.99
N GLU A 713 31.05 -2.13 -26.78
CA GLU A 713 31.72 -2.81 -25.67
C GLU A 713 31.00 -4.08 -25.15
N THR A 714 29.76 -4.37 -25.60
CA THR A 714 29.00 -5.55 -25.14
C THR A 714 29.23 -6.85 -25.93
N SER A 715 30.24 -6.87 -26.81
CA SER A 715 30.78 -7.99 -27.63
C SER A 715 30.03 -8.41 -28.92
N SER A 716 30.84 -8.48 -29.99
CA SER A 716 30.69 -8.95 -31.39
C SER A 716 29.72 -8.23 -32.35
N ASP A 717 30.27 -7.29 -33.13
CA ASP A 717 30.02 -6.97 -34.55
C ASP A 717 28.61 -6.67 -35.10
N SER A 718 27.54 -6.68 -34.32
CA SER A 718 26.22 -6.24 -34.83
C SER A 718 25.71 -4.97 -34.15
N LYS A 719 25.53 -3.90 -34.93
CA LYS A 719 24.71 -2.73 -34.56
C LYS A 719 23.27 -3.11 -34.21
N ASN A 720 22.87 -4.34 -34.54
CA ASN A 720 21.51 -4.84 -34.42
C ASN A 720 21.40 -5.93 -33.36
N TYR A 721 20.27 -5.93 -32.63
CA TYR A 721 19.88 -6.91 -31.63
C TYR A 721 18.60 -7.60 -32.10
N ASN A 722 18.56 -8.93 -32.13
CA ASN A 722 17.36 -9.68 -32.51
C ASN A 722 16.72 -10.31 -31.26
N LEU A 723 15.45 -9.98 -31.01
CA LEU A 723 14.66 -10.49 -29.90
C LEU A 723 13.54 -11.40 -30.42
N ASP A 724 13.33 -12.53 -29.76
CA ASP A 724 12.23 -13.45 -30.09
C ASP A 724 11.46 -13.84 -28.82
N SER A 725 10.13 -13.87 -28.92
CA SER A 725 9.17 -14.37 -27.93
C SER A 725 9.45 -15.80 -27.42
N ASP A 726 10.18 -16.64 -28.15
CA ASP A 726 10.59 -17.97 -27.64
C ASP A 726 11.62 -17.85 -26.53
N SER A 727 12.61 -16.98 -26.72
CA SER A 727 13.74 -16.78 -25.81
C SER A 727 13.54 -15.62 -24.84
N HIS A 728 12.56 -14.75 -25.09
CA HIS A 728 12.29 -13.54 -24.32
C HIS A 728 10.82 -13.46 -23.89
N VAL A 729 10.58 -12.77 -22.79
CA VAL A 729 9.25 -12.35 -22.34
C VAL A 729 9.10 -10.87 -22.66
N ILE A 730 8.01 -10.51 -23.32
CA ILE A 730 7.68 -9.12 -23.63
C ILE A 730 6.60 -8.67 -22.64
N LYS A 731 6.87 -7.61 -21.90
CA LYS A 731 5.97 -7.03 -20.90
C LYS A 731 5.57 -5.62 -21.33
N LYS A 732 4.29 -5.26 -21.15
CA LYS A 732 3.78 -3.90 -21.33
C LYS A 732 3.38 -3.37 -19.96
N GLU A 733 4.23 -2.55 -19.36
CA GLU A 733 4.02 -2.03 -18.00
C GLU A 733 4.73 -0.68 -17.81
N LYS A 734 4.40 0.00 -16.70
CA LYS A 734 5.10 1.24 -16.32
C LYS A 734 6.54 0.90 -15.95
N LEU A 735 7.47 1.72 -16.38
CA LEU A 735 8.89 1.48 -16.18
C LEU A 735 9.35 2.11 -14.86
N TYR A 736 9.89 1.30 -13.96
CA TYR A 736 10.69 1.78 -12.83
C TYR A 736 12.15 1.38 -13.04
N PHE A 737 13.02 2.38 -13.00
CA PHE A 737 14.44 2.22 -13.20
C PHE A 737 15.17 2.61 -11.92
N SER A 738 15.89 1.67 -11.30
CA SER A 738 16.71 1.93 -10.12
C SER A 738 18.05 2.56 -10.51
N VAL A 739 18.49 3.57 -9.76
CA VAL A 739 19.82 4.18 -9.91
C VAL A 739 20.79 3.50 -8.95
N HIS A 740 21.88 2.89 -9.44
CA HIS A 740 22.79 2.10 -8.62
C HIS A 740 24.15 2.79 -8.41
N ASN A 741 24.60 2.83 -7.15
CA ASN A 741 25.87 3.48 -6.80
C ASN A 741 27.11 2.57 -6.96
N ASP A 742 26.93 1.28 -7.24
CA ASP A 742 27.91 0.24 -6.86
C ASP A 742 28.70 -0.44 -7.98
N LYS A 743 28.17 -0.54 -9.22
CA LYS A 743 28.76 -1.36 -10.29
C LYS A 743 29.11 -0.53 -11.54
N PRO A 744 30.36 -0.58 -12.05
CA PRO A 744 30.74 0.16 -13.26
C PRO A 744 29.91 -0.22 -14.50
N GLU A 745 29.59 -1.50 -14.67
CA GLU A 745 28.78 -2.00 -15.79
C GLU A 745 27.35 -1.47 -15.77
N THR A 746 26.72 -1.41 -14.59
CA THR A 746 25.35 -0.87 -14.47
C THR A 746 25.33 0.64 -14.61
N LYS A 747 26.36 1.35 -14.10
CA LYS A 747 26.48 2.80 -14.25
C LYS A 747 26.50 3.26 -15.71
N LYS A 748 27.08 2.48 -16.63
CA LYS A 748 27.04 2.78 -18.07
C LYS A 748 25.62 2.67 -18.64
N LEU A 749 24.92 1.58 -18.32
CA LEU A 749 23.51 1.39 -18.71
C LEU A 749 22.62 2.49 -18.13
N GLU A 750 22.89 2.86 -16.88
CA GLU A 750 22.16 3.92 -16.20
C GLU A 750 22.40 5.29 -16.83
N THR A 751 23.64 5.58 -17.19
CA THR A 751 24.02 6.80 -17.90
C THR A 751 23.30 6.89 -19.24
N SER A 752 23.30 5.80 -20.02
CA SER A 752 22.60 5.76 -21.30
C SER A 752 21.09 5.98 -21.16
N PHE A 753 20.46 5.37 -20.14
CA PHE A 753 19.03 5.57 -19.88
C PHE A 753 18.74 7.04 -19.47
N ILE A 754 19.56 7.65 -18.63
CA ILE A 754 19.39 9.04 -18.21
C ILE A 754 19.61 10.02 -19.37
N GLN A 755 20.61 9.76 -20.23
CA GLN A 755 20.83 10.52 -21.46
C GLN A 755 19.65 10.41 -22.43
N TYR A 756 19.06 9.22 -22.55
CA TYR A 756 17.83 9.03 -23.31
C TYR A 756 16.69 9.92 -22.79
N LEU A 757 16.48 9.96 -21.48
CA LEU A 757 15.43 10.81 -20.88
C LEU A 757 15.66 12.31 -21.11
N GLU A 758 16.92 12.76 -21.04
CA GLU A 758 17.31 14.15 -21.28
C GLU A 758 17.14 14.54 -22.76
N LYS A 759 17.67 13.72 -23.68
CA LYS A 759 17.61 13.96 -25.13
C LYS A 759 16.19 13.95 -25.68
N GLU A 760 15.37 12.97 -25.28
CA GLU A 760 13.97 12.84 -25.71
C GLU A 760 13.02 13.71 -24.89
N LYS A 761 13.52 14.42 -23.86
CA LYS A 761 12.73 15.28 -22.96
C LYS A 761 11.50 14.56 -22.40
N ILE A 762 11.73 13.38 -21.84
CA ILE A 762 10.65 12.53 -21.34
C ILE A 762 10.26 12.97 -19.93
N ARG A 763 8.96 13.19 -19.72
CA ARG A 763 8.41 13.44 -18.39
C ARG A 763 8.57 12.19 -17.53
N CYS A 764 9.20 12.34 -16.37
CA CYS A 764 9.45 11.26 -15.43
C CYS A 764 9.24 11.72 -13.98
N ILE A 765 8.99 10.76 -13.10
CA ILE A 765 8.94 10.98 -11.66
C ILE A 765 10.26 10.47 -11.09
N ILE A 766 11.04 11.37 -10.51
CA ILE A 766 12.33 11.07 -9.90
C ILE A 766 12.09 10.83 -8.42
N VAL A 767 12.41 9.63 -7.96
CA VAL A 767 12.26 9.19 -6.57
C VAL A 767 13.59 9.38 -5.85
N LEU A 768 13.56 10.14 -4.76
CA LEU A 768 14.69 10.46 -3.91
C LEU A 768 14.72 9.59 -2.66
N LYS A 769 15.92 9.36 -2.13
CA LYS A 769 16.16 8.67 -0.85
C LYS A 769 15.84 9.58 0.33
N LYS A 770 14.60 10.04 0.41
CA LYS A 770 14.07 10.95 1.44
C LYS A 770 12.73 10.45 1.97
N ALA A 771 12.41 10.84 3.19
CA ALA A 771 11.12 10.54 3.80
C ALA A 771 10.00 11.52 3.44
N VAL A 772 10.37 12.76 3.11
CA VAL A 772 9.44 13.85 2.75
C VAL A 772 9.95 14.48 1.46
N ASN A 773 9.03 14.94 0.60
CA ASN A 773 9.37 15.46 -0.73
C ASN A 773 10.21 14.47 -1.55
N SER A 774 9.86 13.18 -1.46
CA SER A 774 10.59 12.07 -2.08
C SER A 774 10.38 11.98 -3.58
N GLU A 775 9.35 12.61 -4.14
CA GLU A 775 9.03 12.55 -5.57
C GLU A 775 9.16 13.91 -6.22
N ILE A 776 9.77 13.95 -7.40
CA ILE A 776 9.83 15.13 -8.27
C ILE A 776 9.29 14.75 -9.63
N ASP A 777 8.17 15.36 -10.02
CA ASP A 777 7.59 15.22 -11.35
C ASP A 777 8.17 16.30 -12.28
N GLY A 778 8.84 15.89 -13.36
CA GLY A 778 9.46 16.84 -14.28
C GLY A 778 10.27 16.20 -15.41
N PHE A 779 11.23 16.98 -15.89
CA PHE A 779 12.09 16.64 -17.03
C PHE A 779 13.55 16.80 -16.63
N ILE A 780 14.40 15.89 -17.06
CA ILE A 780 15.85 16.05 -16.96
C ILE A 780 16.29 17.00 -18.07
N THR A 781 16.94 18.10 -17.73
CA THR A 781 17.31 19.17 -18.68
C THR A 781 18.80 19.23 -18.97
N GLU A 782 19.64 18.85 -18.02
CA GLU A 782 21.10 18.90 -18.18
C GLU A 782 21.78 17.83 -17.33
N LEU A 783 22.89 17.28 -17.82
CA LEU A 783 23.69 16.26 -17.15
C LEU A 783 25.09 16.82 -16.85
N ARG A 784 25.54 16.66 -15.60
CA ARG A 784 26.92 17.00 -15.21
C ARG A 784 27.75 15.75 -15.00
N TYR A 785 28.93 15.75 -15.61
CA TYR A 785 29.86 14.63 -15.61
C TYR A 785 30.99 14.85 -14.59
N ASP A 786 31.62 13.76 -14.16
CA ASP A 786 32.82 13.82 -13.33
C ASP A 786 34.00 14.43 -14.12
N GLU A 787 34.68 15.41 -13.52
CA GLU A 787 35.85 16.08 -14.12
C GLU A 787 36.99 15.10 -14.44
N LYS A 788 37.07 13.96 -13.75
CA LYS A 788 38.09 12.92 -13.98
C LYS A 788 37.65 11.80 -14.92
N SER A 789 36.37 11.71 -15.25
CA SER A 789 35.79 10.65 -16.08
C SER A 789 34.60 11.18 -16.87
N THR A 790 34.81 11.48 -18.15
CA THR A 790 33.83 12.12 -19.05
C THR A 790 32.52 11.36 -19.23
N ASN A 791 32.45 10.08 -18.84
CA ASN A 791 31.29 9.21 -19.08
C ASN A 791 30.49 8.86 -17.82
N LEU A 792 30.75 9.48 -16.67
CA LEU A 792 30.01 9.22 -15.43
C LEU A 792 29.24 10.46 -14.98
N ILE A 793 27.92 10.35 -14.94
CA ILE A 793 27.03 11.41 -14.44
C ILE A 793 27.17 11.49 -12.91
N THR A 794 27.40 12.70 -12.41
CA THR A 794 27.47 12.99 -10.97
C THR A 794 26.21 13.70 -10.47
N HIS A 795 25.67 14.61 -11.29
CA HIS A 795 24.50 15.40 -10.99
C HIS A 795 23.58 15.51 -12.20
N VAL A 796 22.29 15.63 -11.94
CA VAL A 796 21.25 15.89 -12.94
C VAL A 796 20.56 17.20 -12.60
N ARG A 797 20.38 18.06 -13.61
CA ARG A 797 19.51 19.24 -13.51
C ARG A 797 18.12 18.83 -13.96
N ILE A 798 17.13 19.10 -13.12
CA ILE A 798 15.75 18.73 -13.33
C ILE A 798 14.93 20.01 -13.34
N LYS A 799 14.03 20.10 -14.31
CA LYS A 799 13.00 21.12 -14.36
C LYS A 799 11.67 20.47 -14.00
N SER A 800 11.11 20.84 -12.86
CA SER A 800 9.83 20.30 -12.39
C SER A 800 8.67 20.76 -13.27
N ILE A 801 7.51 20.12 -13.14
CA ILE A 801 6.25 20.59 -13.77
C ILE A 801 5.83 21.99 -13.30
N PHE A 802 6.36 22.44 -12.17
CA PHE A 802 6.18 23.77 -11.60
C PHE A 802 7.21 24.80 -12.10
N GLU A 803 8.00 24.43 -13.11
CA GLU A 803 9.07 25.25 -13.70
C GLU A 803 10.22 25.59 -12.74
N GLU A 804 10.30 24.91 -11.59
CA GLU A 804 11.43 25.01 -10.67
C GLU A 804 12.62 24.19 -11.20
N GLU A 805 13.79 24.80 -11.26
CA GLU A 805 15.03 24.12 -11.61
C GLU A 805 15.82 23.73 -10.37
N MET A 806 16.25 22.48 -10.32
CA MET A 806 17.00 21.93 -9.20
C MET A 806 18.11 21.01 -9.68
N GLU A 807 19.24 21.04 -8.97
CA GLU A 807 20.38 20.17 -9.25
C GLU A 807 20.48 19.11 -8.16
N ILE A 808 20.47 17.84 -8.56
CA ILE A 808 20.44 16.70 -7.65
C ILE A 808 21.59 15.78 -7.95
N SER A 809 22.33 15.39 -6.90
CA SER A 809 23.33 14.35 -7.00
C SER A 809 22.68 13.00 -7.31
N LEU A 810 23.24 12.28 -8.27
CA LEU A 810 22.74 10.95 -8.67
C LEU A 810 22.69 9.98 -7.48
N LYS A 811 23.58 10.13 -6.50
CA LYS A 811 23.59 9.30 -5.27
C LYS A 811 22.32 9.44 -4.42
N LYS A 812 21.64 10.59 -4.48
CA LYS A 812 20.41 10.86 -3.72
C LYS A 812 19.16 10.34 -4.43
N ILE A 813 19.27 9.91 -5.69
CA ILE A 813 18.17 9.35 -6.47
C ILE A 813 18.13 7.85 -6.19
N ASP A 814 16.94 7.37 -5.81
CA ASP A 814 16.66 5.94 -5.68
C ASP A 814 16.30 5.32 -7.03
N GLY A 815 15.40 5.99 -7.74
CA GLY A 815 14.97 5.54 -9.05
C GLY A 815 14.22 6.59 -9.85
N ILE A 816 13.93 6.25 -11.09
CA ILE A 816 13.18 7.06 -12.04
C ILE A 816 11.99 6.23 -12.51
N PHE A 817 10.80 6.80 -12.43
CA PHE A 817 9.55 6.17 -12.79
C PHE A 817 8.93 6.85 -14.01
N LEU A 818 8.63 6.06 -15.05
CA LEU A 818 7.86 6.48 -16.20
C LEU A 818 6.41 6.06 -16.01
N ASN A 819 5.53 7.05 -15.90
CA ASN A 819 4.12 6.81 -15.56
C ASN A 819 3.27 6.35 -16.77
N PHE A 820 3.87 6.25 -17.96
CA PHE A 820 3.27 5.67 -19.17
C PHE A 820 3.81 4.24 -19.40
N PRO A 821 3.01 3.34 -20.02
CA PRO A 821 3.46 1.98 -20.27
C PRO A 821 4.53 1.96 -21.37
N ALA A 822 5.59 1.19 -21.14
CA ALA A 822 6.63 0.90 -22.11
C ALA A 822 6.68 -0.60 -22.43
N LEU A 823 7.29 -0.95 -23.56
CA LEU A 823 7.59 -2.34 -23.91
C LEU A 823 8.92 -2.74 -23.25
N ILE A 824 8.84 -3.63 -22.26
CA ILE A 824 9.99 -4.20 -21.56
C ILE A 824 10.23 -5.61 -22.07
N VAL A 825 11.46 -5.90 -22.51
CA VAL A 825 11.85 -7.23 -22.97
C VAL A 825 12.83 -7.83 -21.96
N GLN A 826 12.65 -9.10 -21.61
CA GLN A 826 13.52 -9.79 -20.68
C GLN A 826 13.86 -11.20 -21.17
N SER A 827 15.14 -11.58 -21.14
CA SER A 827 15.56 -12.93 -21.55
C SER A 827 15.06 -14.00 -20.57
N LYS A 828 14.41 -15.06 -21.07
CA LYS A 828 13.98 -16.22 -20.26
C LYS A 828 15.16 -16.93 -19.59
N SER A 829 16.38 -16.77 -20.09
CA SER A 829 17.61 -17.32 -19.50
C SER A 829 18.11 -16.52 -18.28
N GLU A 830 17.64 -15.29 -18.13
CA GLU A 830 18.02 -14.37 -17.06
C GLU A 830 16.92 -14.26 -16.00
N ILE A 831 15.74 -14.85 -16.21
CA ILE A 831 14.65 -14.87 -15.22
C ILE A 831 14.87 -16.01 -14.22
N SER A 832 14.73 -15.73 -12.92
CA SER A 832 14.83 -16.74 -11.87
C SER A 832 13.69 -17.78 -11.95
N LEU A 833 13.87 -18.98 -11.37
CA LEU A 833 12.85 -20.03 -11.41
C LEU A 833 11.53 -19.58 -10.78
N PHE A 834 11.58 -18.89 -9.64
CA PHE A 834 10.38 -18.38 -8.97
C PHE A 834 9.70 -17.29 -9.78
N THR A 835 10.47 -16.36 -10.37
CA THR A 835 9.90 -15.35 -11.27
C THR A 835 9.24 -16.00 -12.50
N LYS A 836 9.79 -17.08 -13.07
CA LYS A 836 9.14 -17.82 -14.18
C LYS A 836 7.80 -18.41 -13.78
N VAL A 837 7.71 -19.02 -12.59
CA VAL A 837 6.46 -19.56 -12.06
C VAL A 837 5.43 -18.45 -11.92
N ILE A 838 5.85 -17.29 -11.41
CA ILE A 838 4.97 -16.16 -11.14
C ILE A 838 4.54 -15.46 -12.43
N ASP A 839 5.44 -15.25 -13.39
CA ASP A 839 5.10 -14.77 -14.73
C ASP A 839 4.08 -15.70 -15.41
N LYS A 840 4.19 -17.03 -15.22
CA LYS A 840 3.21 -18.00 -15.70
C LYS A 840 1.84 -17.85 -15.01
N PHE A 841 1.80 -17.44 -13.75
CA PHE A 841 0.53 -17.07 -13.09
C PHE A 841 0.03 -15.70 -13.58
N GLN A 842 0.91 -14.71 -13.75
CA GLN A 842 0.54 -13.39 -14.25
C GLN A 842 -0.02 -13.44 -15.68
N THR A 843 0.48 -14.29 -16.56
CA THR A 843 -0.14 -14.50 -17.89
C THR A 843 -1.59 -15.03 -17.82
N ILE A 844 -2.01 -15.62 -16.69
CA ILE A 844 -3.40 -16.05 -16.45
C ILE A 844 -4.22 -14.91 -15.83
N PHE A 845 -3.63 -14.16 -14.91
CA PHE A 845 -4.33 -13.13 -14.15
C PHE A 845 -4.33 -11.73 -14.78
N HIS A 846 -3.32 -11.45 -15.61
CA HIS A 846 -3.02 -10.18 -16.28
C HIS A 846 -2.43 -10.40 -17.70
N PRO A 847 -3.12 -11.14 -18.59
CA PRO A 847 -2.66 -11.36 -19.97
C PRO A 847 -2.48 -10.07 -20.77
N GLU A 848 -3.12 -8.97 -20.35
CA GLU A 848 -2.97 -7.64 -20.94
C GLU A 848 -1.59 -7.00 -20.71
N ARG A 849 -0.74 -7.61 -19.86
CA ARG A 849 0.60 -7.08 -19.52
C ARG A 849 1.76 -7.92 -20.02
N ILE A 850 1.53 -9.18 -20.39
CA ILE A 850 2.62 -10.11 -20.71
C ILE A 850 2.30 -10.86 -22.01
N TYR A 851 3.27 -10.84 -22.92
CA TYR A 851 3.31 -11.64 -24.12
C TYR A 851 4.48 -12.62 -24.00
N SER A 852 4.17 -13.93 -23.98
CA SER A 852 5.13 -15.01 -23.69
C SER A 852 5.04 -16.20 -24.64
#